data_AF-A0A3A6P7N2-F1
#
_entry.id   AF-A0A3A6P7N2-F1
#
_cell.length_a   1.000
_cell.length_b   1.000
_cell.length_c   1.000
_cell.angle_alpha   90.00
_cell.angle_beta   90.00
_cell.angle_gamma   90.00
#
_symmetry.space_group_name_H-M   'P 1'
#
loop_
_entity.id
_entity.type
_entity.pdbx_description
1 polymer ?
#
loop_
_entity_poly.entity_id
_entity_poly.type
_entity_poly.pdbx_seq_one_letter_code
_entity_poly.pdbx_strand_id
1 'polypeptide(L)'
;MKSGSRLERILTSGGFAVTGELGPPKSGDPEVVRKKAAILRGHVDAVNITDCQTAIVRMSSIAAGLIAQQEGVEPVIQMTCRDRNRIGMQSDILGAAALGLKNLLCLTGDHQKFGNHPGSKGVFDMDSIQLLGMVRGMRDEKKFQCGEAIKSAEPRLFLGCAANPFANPFEFRAPRLAKKVASGADFVQTQIIYNVEKFARFMEMARDLGLPEKVYILAGVTPPKSLGMARYMKSSVPGMDVTDEVINRMKDAADKQEEGINICVDIINRVREIKGVSGVHIMAIEWEEAVPEIVKRAKLEPRPVFAEDERQPVQAKEVIEVVAPAVQPAAAPPALDTDKLLAEARAEAEKIIAGARAEVEKMRAAAVLQTTAGSAPEYEDAGEHEMNEKERQMALQSVQMGLNALKKAFNLSDEQFEALASFASAEAVLKRQPPETASAGSVIAPVAAEMVKPAPDKAAEEANKAAEARDAAEAKKAAEAKAAEEARKAAEGKAADEARKAAAAKAAEEARKAAEAKAAEEAQKVAEAKKTADAKAAEEAKAAEETKKAAEAKVAVAPKAVAPAGDLAVAALAVEKTPFAERAKKIPAASYQVKYTGQIKETLLGSGDKAIKVGGESSMPFHLFEGAMPNKPLIAMDVLDVQPEEWPDSLARHFSGVLDNPLAWARKCVDDYQAEALCLSLVSTDPNGMNRSAAEAAKVAAEVINNINVPIIIWGCGNADKDTETLREITSLTGDKKVCLAPLSDSNYRSLGATAMAFQYPMVAASPIDVNLAKQLNILLENLGVSLNSVMMDPSVGALGYGIEYTYSVMERIRLAALTQQDEKLQVPIICNLGREVWKAKECRLPSDAVLGDQERRGVMMEAITATCMLLSGGEVLIMRHPKAINLTKSLINSLIS
;
A
#
# COMPACT_ATOMS: atom_id res chain seq x y z
N MET A 1 -14.40 -11.31 -35.09
CA MET A 1 -13.72 -11.71 -33.84
C MET A 1 -12.72 -10.64 -33.45
N LYS A 2 -12.70 -10.26 -32.18
CA LYS A 2 -11.85 -9.24 -31.56
C LYS A 2 -10.42 -9.75 -31.39
N SER A 3 -10.26 -10.91 -30.74
CA SER A 3 -8.98 -11.56 -30.46
C SER A 3 -8.71 -12.78 -31.36
N GLY A 4 -9.78 -13.47 -31.79
CA GLY A 4 -9.68 -14.74 -32.49
C GLY A 4 -9.23 -15.90 -31.59
N SER A 5 -9.41 -15.79 -30.27
CA SER A 5 -9.15 -16.85 -29.29
C SER A 5 -10.11 -18.04 -29.45
N ARG A 6 -9.72 -19.20 -28.97
CA ARG A 6 -10.57 -20.40 -28.91
C ARG A 6 -11.82 -20.16 -28.08
N LEU A 7 -11.69 -19.49 -26.92
CA LEU A 7 -12.84 -19.12 -26.10
C LEU A 7 -13.84 -18.24 -26.86
N GLU A 8 -13.35 -17.21 -27.56
CA GLU A 8 -14.19 -16.33 -28.37
C GLU A 8 -14.91 -17.11 -29.48
N ARG A 9 -14.22 -18.04 -30.17
CA ARG A 9 -14.82 -18.84 -31.24
C ARG A 9 -15.96 -19.71 -30.75
N ILE A 10 -15.81 -20.38 -29.62
CA ILE A 10 -16.84 -21.25 -29.06
C ILE A 10 -18.07 -20.44 -28.66
N LEU A 11 -17.85 -19.32 -27.97
CA LEU A 11 -18.93 -18.44 -27.55
C LEU A 11 -19.66 -17.82 -28.75
N THR A 12 -18.92 -17.36 -29.76
CA THR A 12 -19.51 -16.77 -30.98
C THR A 12 -20.20 -17.79 -31.89
N SER A 13 -19.80 -19.07 -31.85
CA SER A 13 -20.50 -20.14 -32.57
C SER A 13 -21.77 -20.63 -31.85
N GLY A 14 -22.11 -20.06 -30.69
CA GLY A 14 -23.21 -20.53 -29.85
C GLY A 14 -22.92 -21.83 -29.10
N GLY A 15 -21.65 -22.25 -29.06
CA GLY A 15 -21.22 -23.41 -28.28
C GLY A 15 -21.26 -23.12 -26.78
N PHE A 16 -21.51 -24.16 -25.97
CA PHE A 16 -21.49 -24.04 -24.52
C PHE A 16 -20.05 -24.11 -24.02
N ALA A 17 -19.48 -22.97 -23.62
CA ALA A 17 -18.08 -22.86 -23.23
C ALA A 17 -17.80 -23.54 -21.88
N VAL A 18 -16.62 -24.14 -21.75
CA VAL A 18 -16.13 -24.73 -20.51
C VAL A 18 -14.76 -24.16 -20.25
N THR A 19 -14.63 -23.42 -19.15
CA THR A 19 -13.32 -22.90 -18.70
C THR A 19 -12.91 -23.56 -17.41
N GLY A 20 -11.62 -23.87 -17.27
CA GLY A 20 -11.04 -24.35 -16.02
C GLY A 20 -10.32 -23.24 -15.26
N GLU A 21 -9.86 -23.53 -14.06
CA GLU A 21 -8.95 -22.66 -13.29
C GLU A 21 -7.60 -23.34 -13.08
N LEU A 22 -6.52 -22.58 -13.24
CA LEU A 22 -5.16 -23.00 -12.94
C LEU A 22 -4.51 -21.93 -12.08
N GLY A 23 -4.29 -22.27 -10.82
CA GLY A 23 -3.57 -21.43 -9.86
C GLY A 23 -2.06 -21.53 -10.06
N PRO A 24 -1.35 -20.42 -10.36
CA PRO A 24 0.10 -20.45 -10.46
C PRO A 24 0.78 -20.86 -9.14
N PRO A 25 1.97 -21.47 -9.18
CA PRO A 25 2.67 -21.89 -7.97
C PRO A 25 3.18 -20.69 -7.14
N LYS A 26 3.43 -20.92 -5.85
CA LYS A 26 4.20 -20.00 -4.98
C LYS A 26 5.72 -20.21 -5.17
N SER A 27 6.14 -20.41 -6.40
CA SER A 27 7.53 -20.65 -6.80
C SER A 27 7.71 -20.25 -8.26
N GLY A 28 8.96 -20.23 -8.73
CA GLY A 28 9.28 -20.06 -10.15
C GLY A 28 9.27 -21.36 -10.96
N ASP A 29 8.76 -22.47 -10.40
CA ASP A 29 8.79 -23.79 -11.05
C ASP A 29 7.72 -23.90 -12.15
N PRO A 30 8.10 -23.96 -13.44
CA PRO A 30 7.14 -24.08 -14.54
C PRO A 30 6.47 -25.45 -14.60
N GLU A 31 7.05 -26.51 -14.02
CA GLU A 31 6.50 -27.87 -14.09
C GLU A 31 5.15 -27.99 -13.39
N VAL A 32 4.90 -27.20 -12.34
CA VAL A 32 3.60 -27.15 -11.67
C VAL A 32 2.52 -26.65 -12.65
N VAL A 33 2.83 -25.64 -13.45
CA VAL A 33 1.91 -25.11 -14.47
C VAL A 33 1.72 -26.14 -15.58
N ARG A 34 2.80 -26.77 -16.07
CA ARG A 34 2.72 -27.78 -17.14
C ARG A 34 1.85 -28.97 -16.76
N LYS A 35 2.03 -29.52 -15.56
CA LYS A 35 1.23 -30.64 -15.06
C LYS A 35 -0.26 -30.29 -14.97
N LYS A 36 -0.59 -29.12 -14.42
CA LYS A 36 -1.98 -28.65 -14.36
C LYS A 36 -2.57 -28.40 -15.75
N ALA A 37 -1.81 -27.82 -16.67
CA ALA A 37 -2.24 -27.63 -18.04
C ALA A 37 -2.48 -28.99 -18.75
N ALA A 38 -1.61 -29.98 -18.55
CA ALA A 38 -1.77 -31.31 -19.12
C ALA A 38 -3.05 -32.02 -18.64
N ILE A 39 -3.44 -31.85 -17.36
CA ILE A 39 -4.69 -32.39 -16.81
C ILE A 39 -5.92 -31.74 -17.48
N LEU A 40 -5.84 -30.44 -17.79
CA LEU A 40 -6.96 -29.67 -18.31
C LEU A 40 -7.08 -29.74 -19.85
N ARG A 41 -5.97 -30.03 -20.54
CA ARG A 41 -5.90 -30.10 -22.01
C ARG A 41 -6.93 -31.09 -22.55
N GLY A 42 -7.75 -30.62 -23.50
CA GLY A 42 -8.80 -31.43 -24.14
C GLY A 42 -10.11 -31.50 -23.37
N HIS A 43 -10.13 -31.11 -22.09
CA HIS A 43 -11.33 -31.10 -21.24
C HIS A 43 -11.94 -29.69 -21.12
N VAL A 44 -11.13 -28.64 -21.26
CA VAL A 44 -11.56 -27.24 -21.20
C VAL A 44 -11.20 -26.48 -22.48
N ASP A 45 -11.94 -25.41 -22.74
CA ASP A 45 -11.73 -24.54 -23.91
C ASP A 45 -10.71 -23.44 -23.65
N ALA A 46 -10.63 -22.99 -22.41
CA ALA A 46 -9.62 -22.07 -21.92
C ALA A 46 -9.45 -22.24 -20.40
N VAL A 47 -8.34 -21.74 -19.87
CA VAL A 47 -8.01 -21.85 -18.45
C VAL A 47 -7.70 -20.49 -17.84
N ASN A 48 -8.38 -20.16 -16.75
CA ASN A 48 -8.07 -18.98 -15.97
C ASN A 48 -6.73 -19.12 -15.28
N ILE A 49 -5.80 -18.23 -15.62
CA ILE A 49 -4.52 -18.10 -14.94
C ILE A 49 -4.65 -16.98 -13.93
N THR A 50 -4.79 -17.37 -12.67
CA THR A 50 -5.10 -16.43 -11.61
C THR A 50 -3.90 -15.55 -11.22
N ASP A 51 -4.14 -14.28 -10.86
CA ASP A 51 -3.09 -13.28 -10.60
C ASP A 51 -2.99 -12.98 -9.10
N CYS A 52 -2.07 -13.69 -8.42
CA CYS A 52 -1.84 -13.56 -6.98
C CYS A 52 -3.16 -13.58 -6.18
N GLN A 53 -3.93 -14.67 -6.36
CA GLN A 53 -5.24 -14.86 -5.72
C GLN A 53 -5.13 -14.72 -4.21
N THR A 54 -6.16 -14.15 -3.58
CA THR A 54 -6.17 -13.80 -2.15
C THR A 54 -4.99 -12.93 -1.72
N ALA A 55 -4.40 -12.19 -2.67
CA ALA A 55 -3.19 -11.38 -2.50
C ALA A 55 -1.95 -12.15 -2.04
N ILE A 56 -1.89 -13.45 -2.35
CA ILE A 56 -0.71 -14.27 -2.06
C ILE A 56 0.24 -14.25 -3.25
N VAL A 57 1.51 -13.91 -2.99
CA VAL A 57 2.56 -13.89 -4.02
C VAL A 57 2.70 -15.27 -4.68
N ARG A 58 2.60 -15.27 -6.02
CA ARG A 58 2.69 -16.41 -6.92
C ARG A 58 3.38 -15.99 -8.22
N MET A 59 3.74 -16.98 -9.04
CA MET A 59 4.16 -16.72 -10.42
C MET A 59 3.14 -15.84 -11.15
N SER A 60 3.63 -14.83 -11.88
CA SER A 60 2.79 -13.90 -12.65
C SER A 60 1.84 -14.65 -13.60
N SER A 61 0.60 -14.16 -13.72
CA SER A 61 -0.40 -14.75 -14.61
C SER A 61 0.03 -14.76 -16.07
N ILE A 62 0.80 -13.76 -16.51
CA ILE A 62 1.32 -13.69 -17.89
C ILE A 62 2.33 -14.81 -18.15
N ALA A 63 3.27 -15.02 -17.23
CA ALA A 63 4.29 -16.07 -17.36
C ALA A 63 3.66 -17.47 -17.31
N ALA A 64 2.78 -17.73 -16.33
CA ALA A 64 2.06 -18.99 -16.25
C ALA A 64 1.12 -19.20 -17.46
N GLY A 65 0.52 -18.13 -17.99
CA GLY A 65 -0.30 -18.20 -19.20
C GLY A 65 0.50 -18.58 -20.44
N LEU A 66 1.70 -18.04 -20.61
CA LEU A 66 2.58 -18.44 -21.71
C LEU A 66 2.96 -19.93 -21.61
N ILE A 67 3.27 -20.42 -20.42
CA ILE A 67 3.57 -21.85 -20.20
C ILE A 67 2.35 -22.71 -20.53
N ALA A 68 1.15 -22.34 -20.05
CA ALA A 68 -0.09 -23.05 -20.38
C ALA A 68 -0.38 -23.06 -21.90
N GLN A 69 -0.11 -21.95 -22.58
CA GLN A 69 -0.23 -21.85 -24.04
C GLN A 69 0.76 -22.74 -24.79
N GLN A 70 2.00 -22.85 -24.32
CA GLN A 70 3.00 -23.80 -24.86
C GLN A 70 2.55 -25.25 -24.68
N GLU A 71 1.86 -25.52 -23.57
CA GLU A 71 1.17 -26.77 -23.31
C GLU A 71 -0.19 -26.86 -24.06
N GLY A 72 -0.44 -26.06 -25.11
CA GLY A 72 -1.63 -26.21 -25.95
C GLY A 72 -2.97 -25.99 -25.24
N VAL A 73 -2.98 -25.33 -24.07
CA VAL A 73 -4.20 -24.92 -23.38
C VAL A 73 -4.31 -23.41 -23.43
N GLU A 74 -5.42 -22.89 -23.97
CA GLU A 74 -5.56 -21.44 -24.13
C GLU A 74 -5.74 -20.73 -22.79
N PRO A 75 -4.87 -19.75 -22.43
CA PRO A 75 -4.98 -19.05 -21.17
C PRO A 75 -5.99 -17.88 -21.24
N VAL A 76 -6.68 -17.68 -20.13
CA VAL A 76 -7.34 -16.43 -19.74
C VAL A 76 -6.53 -15.84 -18.60
N ILE A 77 -5.60 -14.94 -18.94
CA ILE A 77 -4.77 -14.32 -17.91
C ILE A 77 -5.61 -13.34 -17.09
N GLN A 78 -5.46 -13.38 -15.78
CA GLN A 78 -6.07 -12.39 -14.91
C GLN A 78 -5.12 -11.22 -14.71
N MET A 79 -5.65 -10.01 -14.58
CA MET A 79 -4.89 -8.85 -14.16
C MET A 79 -5.64 -8.12 -13.06
N THR A 80 -4.97 -7.93 -11.93
CA THR A 80 -5.51 -7.24 -10.76
C THR A 80 -5.01 -5.80 -10.65
N CYS A 81 -5.89 -4.88 -10.24
CA CYS A 81 -5.53 -3.48 -10.04
C CYS A 81 -4.86 -3.21 -8.67
N ARG A 82 -4.87 -4.20 -7.77
CA ARG A 82 -4.35 -4.14 -6.41
C ARG A 82 -2.90 -3.67 -6.33
N ASP A 83 -2.03 -4.17 -7.19
CA ASP A 83 -0.57 -4.05 -7.06
C ASP A 83 0.11 -3.39 -8.26
N ARG A 84 -0.67 -2.84 -9.22
CA ARG A 84 -0.17 -2.18 -10.43
C ARG A 84 -0.84 -0.83 -10.63
N ASN A 85 -0.10 0.13 -11.20
CA ASN A 85 -0.66 1.40 -11.68
C ASN A 85 -0.96 1.31 -13.18
N ARG A 86 -1.61 2.35 -13.74
CA ARG A 86 -1.98 2.41 -15.16
C ARG A 86 -0.81 2.27 -16.14
N ILE A 87 0.40 2.68 -15.75
CA ILE A 87 1.58 2.55 -16.60
C ILE A 87 1.98 1.07 -16.65
N GLY A 88 2.13 0.44 -15.49
CA GLY A 88 2.45 -0.98 -15.37
C GLY A 88 1.42 -1.87 -16.06
N MET A 89 0.13 -1.60 -15.87
CA MET A 89 -0.94 -2.37 -16.53
C MET A 89 -0.88 -2.27 -18.06
N GLN A 90 -0.74 -1.06 -18.63
CA GLN A 90 -0.64 -0.89 -20.08
C GLN A 90 0.61 -1.58 -20.64
N SER A 91 1.74 -1.48 -19.94
CA SER A 91 2.98 -2.17 -20.31
C SER A 91 2.81 -3.68 -20.31
N ASP A 92 2.26 -4.25 -19.22
CA ASP A 92 2.02 -5.69 -19.08
C ASP A 92 1.03 -6.20 -20.14
N ILE A 93 -0.02 -5.43 -20.46
CA ILE A 93 -1.02 -5.77 -21.50
C ILE A 93 -0.37 -5.83 -22.88
N LEU A 94 0.48 -4.85 -23.22
CA LEU A 94 1.21 -4.87 -24.49
C LEU A 94 2.15 -6.07 -24.56
N GLY A 95 2.87 -6.37 -23.47
CA GLY A 95 3.72 -7.55 -23.38
C GLY A 95 2.94 -8.85 -23.55
N ALA A 96 1.80 -8.99 -22.87
CA ALA A 96 0.94 -10.16 -22.99
C ALA A 96 0.41 -10.36 -24.42
N ALA A 97 -0.07 -9.28 -25.05
CA ALA A 97 -0.55 -9.32 -26.43
C ALA A 97 0.57 -9.66 -27.42
N ALA A 98 1.78 -9.12 -27.23
CA ALA A 98 2.95 -9.43 -28.05
C ALA A 98 3.39 -10.89 -27.93
N LEU A 99 3.19 -11.52 -26.77
CA LEU A 99 3.42 -12.95 -26.53
C LEU A 99 2.31 -13.85 -27.10
N GLY A 100 1.28 -13.26 -27.72
CA GLY A 100 0.18 -14.01 -28.34
C GLY A 100 -0.88 -14.50 -27.36
N LEU A 101 -0.93 -13.95 -26.14
CA LEU A 101 -2.04 -14.16 -25.21
C LEU A 101 -3.26 -13.38 -25.70
N LYS A 102 -4.43 -14.04 -25.70
CA LYS A 102 -5.63 -13.53 -26.39
C LYS A 102 -6.80 -13.21 -25.48
N ASN A 103 -6.81 -13.68 -24.23
CA ASN A 103 -7.91 -13.48 -23.30
C ASN A 103 -7.39 -12.83 -22.01
N LEU A 104 -8.07 -11.78 -21.54
CA LEU A 104 -7.72 -11.04 -20.32
C LEU A 104 -8.95 -10.90 -19.43
N LEU A 105 -8.86 -11.30 -18.17
CA LEU A 105 -9.89 -11.07 -17.17
C LEU A 105 -9.49 -9.90 -16.25
N CYS A 106 -10.24 -8.80 -16.32
CA CYS A 106 -9.97 -7.57 -15.57
C CYS A 106 -10.57 -7.63 -14.16
N LEU A 107 -9.72 -7.50 -13.14
CA LEU A 107 -10.10 -7.61 -11.72
C LEU A 107 -9.61 -6.41 -10.92
N THR A 108 -10.38 -6.00 -9.91
CA THR A 108 -9.88 -5.01 -8.94
C THR A 108 -8.83 -5.65 -8.03
N GLY A 109 -9.02 -6.93 -7.66
CA GLY A 109 -8.13 -7.69 -6.79
C GLY A 109 -8.55 -7.66 -5.32
N ASP A 110 -8.22 -8.73 -4.58
CA ASP A 110 -8.45 -8.83 -3.14
C ASP A 110 -7.55 -7.86 -2.37
N HIS A 111 -8.02 -7.27 -1.28
CA HIS A 111 -7.17 -6.38 -0.48
C HIS A 111 -5.89 -7.10 0.00
N GLN A 112 -4.73 -6.46 -0.09
CA GLN A 112 -3.43 -7.07 0.18
C GLN A 112 -3.26 -7.60 1.61
N LYS A 113 -4.03 -7.05 2.55
CA LYS A 113 -4.17 -7.56 3.94
C LYS A 113 -4.59 -9.03 4.04
N PHE A 114 -5.28 -9.58 3.04
CA PHE A 114 -5.66 -11.00 3.03
C PHE A 114 -4.51 -11.93 2.65
N GLY A 115 -3.45 -11.37 2.06
CA GLY A 115 -2.33 -12.11 1.49
C GLY A 115 -1.20 -12.39 2.46
N ASN A 116 -0.11 -12.92 1.91
CA ASN A 116 1.12 -13.20 2.66
C ASN A 116 2.04 -11.97 2.82
N HIS A 117 1.66 -10.82 2.26
CA HIS A 117 2.37 -9.53 2.40
C HIS A 117 1.40 -8.43 2.85
N PRO A 118 0.80 -8.55 4.05
CA PRO A 118 -0.25 -7.63 4.50
C PRO A 118 0.22 -6.18 4.69
N GLY A 119 1.53 -5.97 4.88
CA GLY A 119 2.16 -4.64 4.96
C GLY A 119 2.51 -4.01 3.61
N SER A 120 2.27 -4.69 2.48
CA SER A 120 2.50 -4.10 1.16
C SER A 120 1.52 -2.94 0.90
N LYS A 121 1.98 -1.94 0.13
CA LYS A 121 1.11 -0.84 -0.29
C LYS A 121 0.18 -1.32 -1.40
N GLY A 122 -1.12 -1.09 -1.24
CA GLY A 122 -2.07 -1.24 -2.34
C GLY A 122 -1.89 -0.08 -3.31
N VAL A 123 -1.87 -0.38 -4.60
CA VAL A 123 -1.77 0.63 -5.67
C VAL A 123 -3.15 1.14 -6.04
N PHE A 124 -4.06 0.26 -6.48
CA PHE A 124 -5.47 0.58 -6.77
C PHE A 124 -5.68 1.89 -7.57
N ASP A 125 -4.76 2.20 -8.49
CA ASP A 125 -4.81 3.39 -9.35
C ASP A 125 -6.07 3.43 -10.23
N MET A 126 -6.69 2.27 -10.45
CA MET A 126 -7.98 2.11 -11.08
C MET A 126 -8.73 0.89 -10.55
N ASP A 127 -10.01 0.77 -10.85
CA ASP A 127 -10.80 -0.44 -10.61
C ASP A 127 -10.99 -1.30 -11.88
N SER A 128 -11.59 -2.49 -11.74
CA SER A 128 -11.86 -3.38 -12.88
C SER A 128 -12.74 -2.78 -13.99
N ILE A 129 -13.61 -1.82 -13.69
CA ILE A 129 -14.46 -1.16 -14.70
C ILE A 129 -13.62 -0.19 -15.52
N GLN A 130 -12.78 0.60 -14.84
CA GLN A 130 -11.84 1.51 -15.48
C GLN A 130 -10.76 0.76 -16.29
N LEU A 131 -10.24 -0.36 -15.76
CA LEU A 131 -9.33 -1.24 -16.48
C LEU A 131 -9.95 -1.75 -17.78
N LEU A 132 -11.20 -2.26 -17.74
CA LEU A 132 -11.94 -2.65 -18.96
C LEU A 132 -12.01 -1.50 -19.98
N GLY A 133 -12.40 -0.31 -19.52
CA GLY A 133 -12.49 0.87 -20.38
C GLY A 133 -11.15 1.25 -21.01
N MET A 134 -10.06 1.18 -20.24
CA MET A 134 -8.70 1.43 -20.71
C MET A 134 -8.29 0.41 -21.77
N VAL A 135 -8.43 -0.90 -21.50
CA VAL A 135 -8.02 -1.94 -22.46
C VAL A 135 -8.88 -1.90 -23.71
N ARG A 136 -10.18 -1.60 -23.58
CA ARG A 136 -11.08 -1.36 -24.72
C ARG A 136 -10.58 -0.20 -25.57
N GLY A 137 -10.19 0.93 -24.97
CA GLY A 137 -9.62 2.07 -25.69
C GLY A 137 -8.32 1.72 -26.42
N MET A 138 -7.42 0.95 -25.78
CA MET A 138 -6.20 0.45 -26.41
C MET A 138 -6.48 -0.45 -27.61
N ARG A 139 -7.45 -1.35 -27.50
CA ARG A 139 -7.83 -2.32 -28.56
C ARG A 139 -8.61 -1.65 -29.69
N ASP A 140 -9.68 -0.93 -29.36
CA ASP A 140 -10.70 -0.50 -30.32
C ASP A 140 -10.39 0.90 -30.87
N GLU A 141 -9.88 1.80 -30.03
CA GLU A 141 -9.54 3.18 -30.42
C GLU A 141 -8.05 3.35 -30.78
N LYS A 142 -7.23 2.31 -30.54
CA LYS A 142 -5.78 2.30 -30.78
C LYS A 142 -5.08 3.44 -30.06
N LYS A 143 -5.46 3.68 -28.80
CA LYS A 143 -4.91 4.76 -27.97
C LYS A 143 -4.46 4.25 -26.62
N PHE A 144 -3.34 4.79 -26.15
CA PHE A 144 -2.97 4.75 -24.74
C PHE A 144 -3.98 5.55 -23.92
N GLN A 145 -4.02 5.30 -22.61
CA GLN A 145 -4.93 6.01 -21.71
C GLN A 145 -4.70 7.53 -21.70
N CYS A 146 -3.47 7.99 -21.98
CA CYS A 146 -3.14 9.41 -22.10
C CYS A 146 -3.68 10.07 -23.39
N GLY A 147 -4.28 9.29 -24.29
CA GLY A 147 -4.84 9.76 -25.57
C GLY A 147 -3.87 9.65 -26.75
N GLU A 148 -2.60 9.33 -26.51
CA GLU A 148 -1.62 9.09 -27.58
C GLU A 148 -1.99 7.87 -28.41
N ALA A 149 -1.77 7.96 -29.73
CA ALA A 149 -2.05 6.86 -30.64
C ALA A 149 -1.00 5.74 -30.51
N ILE A 150 -1.49 4.50 -30.46
CA ILE A 150 -0.68 3.29 -30.65
C ILE A 150 -0.41 3.17 -32.15
N LYS A 151 0.80 3.56 -32.56
CA LYS A 151 1.18 3.69 -33.98
C LYS A 151 1.03 2.38 -34.78
N SER A 152 1.26 1.24 -34.15
CA SER A 152 1.18 -0.08 -34.76
C SER A 152 0.88 -1.17 -33.74
N ALA A 153 0.14 -2.20 -34.15
CA ALA A 153 -0.16 -3.41 -33.37
C ALA A 153 -0.88 -3.14 -32.03
N GLU A 154 -2.17 -2.81 -32.12
CA GLU A 154 -3.05 -2.75 -30.94
C GLU A 154 -3.17 -4.11 -30.21
N PRO A 155 -3.36 -4.13 -28.87
CA PRO A 155 -3.56 -5.38 -28.13
C PRO A 155 -4.94 -5.99 -28.46
N ARG A 156 -4.95 -7.06 -29.25
CA ARG A 156 -6.18 -7.77 -29.64
C ARG A 156 -6.59 -8.82 -28.62
N LEU A 157 -7.23 -8.38 -27.54
CA LEU A 157 -7.68 -9.21 -26.42
C LEU A 157 -9.20 -9.36 -26.35
N PHE A 158 -9.67 -10.54 -25.96
CA PHE A 158 -11.05 -10.82 -25.55
C PHE A 158 -11.17 -10.52 -24.06
N LEU A 159 -12.01 -9.54 -23.72
CA LEU A 159 -12.01 -8.92 -22.40
C LEU A 159 -13.06 -9.56 -21.51
N GLY A 160 -12.63 -10.06 -20.36
CA GLY A 160 -13.47 -10.69 -19.37
C GLY A 160 -13.63 -9.82 -18.14
N CYS A 161 -14.71 -10.05 -17.40
CA CYS A 161 -14.89 -9.49 -16.07
C CYS A 161 -15.49 -10.49 -15.08
N ALA A 162 -15.24 -10.29 -13.79
CA ALA A 162 -15.89 -11.06 -12.73
C ALA A 162 -17.20 -10.41 -12.26
N ALA A 163 -18.20 -11.23 -11.91
CA ALA A 163 -19.44 -10.81 -11.27
C ALA A 163 -19.77 -11.69 -10.05
N ASN A 164 -20.12 -11.09 -8.91
CA ASN A 164 -20.68 -11.84 -7.79
C ASN A 164 -22.21 -11.70 -7.80
N PRO A 165 -22.97 -12.77 -8.13
CA PRO A 165 -24.43 -12.72 -8.20
C PRO A 165 -25.08 -12.61 -6.82
N PHE A 166 -24.40 -12.96 -5.72
CA PHE A 166 -25.00 -13.05 -4.38
C PHE A 166 -24.55 -11.96 -3.41
N ALA A 167 -23.60 -11.10 -3.81
CA ALA A 167 -23.15 -10.00 -2.96
C ALA A 167 -24.27 -8.98 -2.70
N ASN A 168 -24.30 -8.44 -1.48
CA ASN A 168 -25.28 -7.44 -1.09
C ASN A 168 -24.91 -6.02 -1.55
N PRO A 169 -25.90 -5.15 -1.83
CA PRO A 169 -27.31 -5.50 -2.03
C PRO A 169 -27.51 -6.22 -3.37
N PHE A 170 -28.38 -7.25 -3.38
CA PHE A 170 -28.57 -8.21 -4.47
C PHE A 170 -29.10 -7.55 -5.74
N GLU A 171 -30.05 -6.62 -5.59
CA GLU A 171 -30.75 -5.91 -6.66
C GLU A 171 -29.79 -5.07 -7.51
N PHE A 172 -28.64 -4.65 -6.94
CA PHE A 172 -27.63 -3.89 -7.67
C PHE A 172 -26.61 -4.76 -8.41
N ARG A 173 -26.66 -6.09 -8.31
CA ARG A 173 -25.65 -6.97 -8.95
C ARG A 173 -25.75 -6.92 -10.48
N ALA A 174 -26.94 -7.05 -11.05
CA ALA A 174 -27.13 -6.98 -12.50
C ALA A 174 -26.86 -5.56 -13.06
N PRO A 175 -27.32 -4.45 -12.43
CA PRO A 175 -26.91 -3.10 -12.81
C PRO A 175 -25.39 -2.86 -12.75
N ARG A 176 -24.69 -3.40 -11.74
CA ARG A 176 -23.23 -3.32 -11.67
C ARG A 176 -22.56 -4.09 -12.80
N LEU A 177 -23.09 -5.28 -13.15
CA LEU A 177 -22.62 -6.01 -14.32
C LEU A 177 -22.83 -5.21 -15.61
N ALA A 178 -23.98 -4.55 -15.76
CA ALA A 178 -24.26 -3.70 -16.92
C ALA A 178 -23.20 -2.60 -17.11
N LYS A 179 -22.70 -2.00 -16.02
CA LYS A 179 -21.58 -1.03 -16.09
C LYS A 179 -20.29 -1.64 -16.63
N LYS A 180 -19.97 -2.89 -16.24
CA LYS A 180 -18.80 -3.63 -16.76
C LYS A 180 -18.94 -3.94 -18.25
N VAL A 181 -20.13 -4.39 -18.66
CA VAL A 181 -20.46 -4.65 -20.08
C VAL A 181 -20.34 -3.37 -20.90
N ALA A 182 -20.91 -2.26 -20.43
CA ALA A 182 -20.80 -0.96 -21.09
C ALA A 182 -19.34 -0.46 -21.21
N SER A 183 -18.47 -0.88 -20.28
CA SER A 183 -17.05 -0.54 -20.29
C SER A 183 -16.20 -1.44 -21.19
N GLY A 184 -16.78 -2.47 -21.81
CA GLY A 184 -16.12 -3.27 -22.84
C GLY A 184 -15.91 -4.75 -22.50
N ALA A 185 -16.54 -5.28 -21.45
CA ALA A 185 -16.50 -6.72 -21.18
C ALA A 185 -17.20 -7.50 -22.30
N ASP A 186 -16.51 -8.50 -22.83
CA ASP A 186 -16.95 -9.44 -23.87
C ASP A 186 -17.49 -10.75 -23.26
N PHE A 187 -16.93 -11.17 -22.13
CA PHE A 187 -17.44 -12.29 -21.33
C PHE A 187 -17.42 -12.01 -19.82
N VAL A 188 -18.18 -12.80 -19.08
CA VAL A 188 -18.33 -12.71 -17.63
C VAL A 188 -18.07 -14.08 -17.04
N GLN A 189 -17.29 -14.14 -15.97
CA GLN A 189 -17.23 -15.31 -15.10
C GLN A 189 -17.81 -14.95 -13.74
N THR A 190 -18.81 -15.71 -13.29
CA THR A 190 -19.42 -15.44 -12.00
C THR A 190 -18.62 -16.05 -10.86
N GLN A 191 -18.82 -15.56 -9.65
CA GLN A 191 -18.47 -16.29 -8.44
C GLN A 191 -19.26 -17.61 -8.32
N ILE A 192 -18.79 -18.49 -7.44
CA ILE A 192 -19.32 -19.86 -7.26
C ILE A 192 -20.83 -19.85 -6.98
N ILE A 193 -21.57 -20.69 -7.71
CA ILE A 193 -23.01 -20.86 -7.60
C ILE A 193 -23.33 -22.16 -6.87
N TYR A 194 -23.83 -22.06 -5.63
CA TYR A 194 -24.47 -23.17 -4.91
C TYR A 194 -25.99 -23.00 -4.80
N ASN A 195 -26.49 -21.76 -4.86
CA ASN A 195 -27.91 -21.42 -4.88
C ASN A 195 -28.35 -21.10 -6.31
N VAL A 196 -28.78 -22.13 -7.05
CA VAL A 196 -29.13 -22.02 -8.47
C VAL A 196 -30.38 -21.19 -8.68
N GLU A 197 -31.35 -21.27 -7.77
CA GLU A 197 -32.60 -20.50 -7.81
C GLU A 197 -32.33 -19.00 -7.71
N LYS A 198 -31.47 -18.60 -6.79
CA LYS A 198 -31.07 -17.19 -6.66
C LYS A 198 -30.22 -16.73 -7.84
N PHE A 199 -29.40 -17.61 -8.40
CA PHE A 199 -28.68 -17.32 -9.63
C PHE A 199 -29.63 -17.14 -10.83
N ALA A 200 -30.68 -17.95 -10.94
CA ALA A 200 -31.71 -17.78 -11.96
C ALA A 200 -32.40 -16.41 -11.88
N ARG A 201 -32.69 -15.92 -10.67
CA ARG A 201 -33.18 -14.55 -10.44
C ARG A 201 -32.16 -13.48 -10.85
N PHE A 202 -30.88 -13.70 -10.56
CA PHE A 202 -29.83 -12.79 -11.06
C PHE A 202 -29.81 -12.75 -12.59
N MET A 203 -29.97 -13.89 -13.26
CA MET A 203 -30.04 -13.98 -14.72
C MET A 203 -31.33 -13.38 -15.29
N GLU A 204 -32.46 -13.43 -14.58
CA GLU A 204 -33.67 -12.67 -14.94
C GLU A 204 -33.38 -11.17 -15.01
N MET A 205 -32.82 -10.59 -13.94
CA MET A 205 -32.46 -9.16 -13.93
C MET A 205 -31.43 -8.82 -15.02
N ALA A 206 -30.48 -9.72 -15.31
CA ALA A 206 -29.51 -9.53 -16.39
C ALA A 206 -30.19 -9.53 -17.77
N ARG A 207 -31.20 -10.39 -17.99
CA ARG A 207 -32.00 -10.41 -19.22
C ARG A 207 -32.88 -9.17 -19.36
N ASP A 208 -33.47 -8.69 -18.27
CA ASP A 208 -34.28 -7.46 -18.29
C ASP A 208 -33.47 -6.24 -18.74
N LEU A 209 -32.16 -6.26 -18.49
CA LEU A 209 -31.20 -5.24 -18.95
C LEU A 209 -30.61 -5.52 -20.34
N GLY A 210 -31.00 -6.62 -20.99
CA GLY A 210 -30.48 -7.06 -22.28
C GLY A 210 -28.99 -7.36 -22.27
N LEU A 211 -28.47 -7.92 -21.17
CA LEU A 211 -27.04 -8.23 -21.03
C LEU A 211 -26.61 -9.48 -21.80
N PRO A 212 -27.35 -10.61 -21.80
CA PRO A 212 -26.94 -11.81 -22.52
C PRO A 212 -26.84 -11.64 -24.05
N GLU A 213 -27.44 -10.59 -24.61
CA GLU A 213 -27.30 -10.21 -26.02
C GLU A 213 -26.01 -9.42 -26.30
N LYS A 214 -25.35 -8.90 -25.25
CA LYS A 214 -24.17 -8.02 -25.33
C LYS A 214 -22.90 -8.68 -24.82
N VAL A 215 -23.02 -9.66 -23.92
CA VAL A 215 -21.91 -10.33 -23.24
C VAL A 215 -22.22 -11.81 -23.01
N TYR A 216 -21.19 -12.66 -23.05
CA TYR A 216 -21.32 -14.08 -22.71
C TYR A 216 -21.17 -14.31 -21.21
N ILE A 217 -22.09 -15.03 -20.58
CA ILE A 217 -22.06 -15.25 -19.12
C ILE A 217 -21.73 -16.71 -18.81
N LEU A 218 -20.63 -16.94 -18.12
CA LEU A 218 -20.17 -18.25 -17.67
C LEU A 218 -20.43 -18.40 -16.18
N ALA A 219 -21.23 -19.41 -15.83
CA ALA A 219 -21.59 -19.72 -14.45
C ALA A 219 -20.41 -20.39 -13.71
N GLY A 220 -19.97 -19.78 -12.61
CA GLY A 220 -18.91 -20.32 -11.75
C GLY A 220 -19.40 -21.51 -10.92
N VAL A 221 -18.69 -22.64 -10.99
CA VAL A 221 -19.03 -23.88 -10.29
C VAL A 221 -17.80 -24.49 -9.62
N THR A 222 -17.98 -25.08 -8.43
CA THR A 222 -16.90 -25.73 -7.67
C THR A 222 -17.42 -27.00 -6.99
N PRO A 223 -16.73 -28.14 -7.14
CA PRO A 223 -17.05 -29.34 -6.36
C PRO A 223 -16.63 -29.14 -4.89
N PRO A 224 -17.55 -29.20 -3.91
CA PRO A 224 -17.17 -29.13 -2.51
C PRO A 224 -16.43 -30.43 -2.11
N LYS A 225 -15.15 -30.33 -1.77
CA LYS A 225 -14.29 -31.50 -1.46
C LYS A 225 -14.60 -32.15 -0.10
N SER A 226 -15.22 -31.40 0.82
CA SER A 226 -15.58 -31.89 2.15
C SER A 226 -16.73 -31.08 2.76
N LEU A 227 -17.39 -31.66 3.78
CA LEU A 227 -18.40 -30.95 4.57
C LEU A 227 -17.83 -29.71 5.27
N GLY A 228 -16.58 -29.79 5.74
CA GLY A 228 -15.89 -28.65 6.36
C GLY A 228 -15.72 -27.49 5.38
N MET A 229 -15.30 -27.78 4.15
CA MET A 229 -15.19 -26.79 3.07
C MET A 229 -16.55 -26.14 2.78
N ALA A 230 -17.62 -26.95 2.63
CA ALA A 230 -18.96 -26.44 2.35
C ALA A 230 -19.50 -25.54 3.48
N ARG A 231 -19.27 -25.91 4.75
CA ARG A 231 -19.64 -25.07 5.90
C ARG A 231 -18.85 -23.77 5.95
N TYR A 232 -17.54 -23.82 5.71
CA TYR A 232 -16.69 -22.63 5.67
C TYR A 232 -17.14 -21.67 4.56
N MET A 233 -17.43 -22.18 3.36
CA MET A 233 -17.98 -21.37 2.26
C MET A 233 -19.32 -20.74 2.64
N LYS A 234 -20.17 -21.43 3.40
CA LYS A 234 -21.45 -20.90 3.89
C LYS A 234 -21.29 -19.77 4.92
N SER A 235 -20.39 -19.92 5.88
CA SER A 235 -20.32 -19.05 7.07
C SER A 235 -19.26 -17.95 6.99
N SER A 236 -18.21 -18.15 6.19
CA SER A 236 -16.96 -17.41 6.33
C SER A 236 -16.46 -16.78 5.03
N VAL A 237 -17.09 -17.06 3.88
CA VAL A 237 -16.74 -16.45 2.59
C VAL A 237 -17.79 -15.39 2.22
N PRO A 238 -17.45 -14.09 2.24
CA PRO A 238 -18.40 -13.02 1.93
C PRO A 238 -18.98 -13.12 0.52
N GLY A 239 -20.29 -12.92 0.41
CA GLY A 239 -20.98 -12.94 -0.88
C GLY A 239 -21.09 -14.34 -1.51
N MET A 240 -20.98 -15.39 -0.70
CA MET A 240 -21.31 -16.78 -1.06
C MET A 240 -22.69 -17.14 -0.52
N ASP A 241 -23.45 -17.96 -1.23
CA ASP A 241 -24.75 -18.45 -0.80
C ASP A 241 -24.81 -19.98 -0.98
N VAL A 242 -24.46 -20.70 0.10
CA VAL A 242 -24.48 -22.18 0.14
C VAL A 242 -25.78 -22.65 0.81
N THR A 243 -26.60 -23.39 0.07
CA THR A 243 -27.90 -23.88 0.55
C THR A 243 -27.74 -24.96 1.62
N ASP A 244 -28.74 -25.11 2.50
CA ASP A 244 -28.76 -26.23 3.46
C ASP A 244 -28.84 -27.59 2.77
N GLU A 245 -29.42 -27.66 1.57
CA GLU A 245 -29.41 -28.86 0.74
C GLU A 245 -27.99 -29.34 0.44
N VAL A 246 -27.10 -28.44 -0.02
CA VAL A 246 -25.70 -28.77 -0.28
C VAL A 246 -25.00 -29.25 1.00
N ILE A 247 -25.26 -28.59 2.14
CA ILE A 247 -24.70 -29.00 3.43
C ILE A 247 -25.18 -30.39 3.85
N ASN A 248 -26.47 -30.69 3.68
CA ASN A 248 -27.05 -31.98 4.06
C ASN A 248 -26.56 -33.11 3.15
N ARG A 249 -26.53 -32.90 1.82
CA ARG A 249 -25.92 -33.87 0.88
C ARG A 249 -24.48 -34.18 1.26
N MET A 250 -23.69 -33.15 1.53
CA MET A 250 -22.31 -33.30 2.00
C MET A 250 -22.19 -33.90 3.40
N LYS A 251 -23.22 -33.85 4.25
CA LYS A 251 -23.23 -34.48 5.57
C LYS A 251 -23.58 -35.96 5.50
N ASP A 252 -24.49 -36.33 4.63
CA ASP A 252 -25.06 -37.68 4.57
C ASP A 252 -24.32 -38.61 3.60
N ALA A 253 -23.53 -38.08 2.66
CA ALA A 253 -22.77 -38.89 1.71
C ALA A 253 -21.72 -39.81 2.37
N ALA A 254 -21.59 -41.06 1.91
CA ALA A 254 -20.51 -41.94 2.36
C ALA A 254 -19.13 -41.45 1.87
N ASP A 255 -19.06 -41.08 0.60
CA ASP A 255 -17.88 -40.46 -0.02
C ASP A 255 -18.18 -38.98 -0.33
N LYS A 256 -17.45 -38.09 0.35
CA LYS A 256 -17.66 -36.64 0.23
C LYS A 256 -17.09 -36.06 -1.06
N GLN A 257 -16.03 -36.65 -1.59
CA GLN A 257 -15.41 -36.17 -2.83
C GLN A 257 -16.28 -36.54 -4.01
N GLU A 258 -16.74 -37.79 -4.06
CA GLU A 258 -17.68 -38.26 -5.07
C GLU A 258 -18.99 -37.45 -5.05
N GLU A 259 -19.55 -37.20 -3.86
CA GLU A 259 -20.73 -36.35 -3.75
C GLU A 259 -20.47 -34.89 -4.16
N GLY A 260 -19.27 -34.37 -3.88
CA GLY A 260 -18.85 -33.05 -4.35
C GLY A 260 -18.84 -32.93 -5.87
N ILE A 261 -18.38 -33.97 -6.58
CA ILE A 261 -18.45 -34.06 -8.03
C ILE A 261 -19.91 -34.11 -8.49
N ASN A 262 -20.75 -34.94 -7.86
CA ASN A 262 -22.18 -35.05 -8.20
C ASN A 262 -22.90 -33.71 -8.04
N ILE A 263 -22.70 -33.01 -6.92
CA ILE A 263 -23.25 -31.67 -6.69
C ILE A 263 -22.81 -30.70 -7.80
N CYS A 264 -21.53 -30.73 -8.19
CA CYS A 264 -21.02 -29.86 -9.25
C CYS A 264 -21.67 -30.17 -10.61
N VAL A 265 -21.79 -31.45 -10.96
CA VAL A 265 -22.45 -31.91 -12.20
C VAL A 265 -23.93 -31.51 -12.21
N ASP A 266 -24.64 -31.68 -11.09
CA ASP A 266 -26.03 -31.26 -10.95
C ASP A 266 -26.19 -29.75 -11.17
N ILE A 267 -25.33 -28.94 -10.56
CA ILE A 267 -25.33 -27.49 -10.74
C ILE A 267 -25.07 -27.15 -12.21
N ILE A 268 -24.07 -27.77 -12.86
CA ILE A 268 -23.77 -27.55 -14.29
C ILE A 268 -24.99 -27.84 -15.16
N ASN A 269 -25.66 -28.97 -14.94
CA ASN A 269 -26.86 -29.34 -15.69
C ASN A 269 -27.98 -28.30 -15.51
N ARG A 270 -28.20 -27.83 -14.29
CA ARG A 270 -29.25 -26.84 -13.99
C ARG A 270 -28.93 -25.45 -14.54
N VAL A 271 -27.70 -24.96 -14.40
CA VAL A 271 -27.33 -23.62 -14.93
C VAL A 271 -27.31 -23.59 -16.45
N ARG A 272 -27.03 -24.73 -17.10
CA ARG A 272 -27.10 -24.88 -18.57
C ARG A 272 -28.51 -24.66 -19.12
N GLU A 273 -29.55 -24.96 -18.33
CA GLU A 273 -30.95 -24.73 -18.69
C GLU A 273 -31.38 -23.26 -18.54
N ILE A 274 -30.60 -22.44 -17.83
CA ILE A 274 -30.93 -21.02 -17.60
C ILE A 274 -30.62 -20.20 -18.85
N LYS A 275 -31.66 -19.60 -19.45
CA LYS A 275 -31.51 -18.72 -20.62
C LYS A 275 -30.52 -17.57 -20.34
N GLY A 276 -29.55 -17.44 -21.24
CA GLY A 276 -28.50 -16.41 -21.19
C GLY A 276 -27.18 -16.89 -20.57
N VAL A 277 -27.13 -18.11 -20.01
CA VAL A 277 -25.87 -18.76 -19.63
C VAL A 277 -25.22 -19.35 -20.87
N SER A 278 -24.00 -18.94 -21.17
CA SER A 278 -23.24 -19.35 -22.37
C SER A 278 -22.20 -20.42 -22.08
N GLY A 279 -21.96 -20.74 -20.82
CA GLY A 279 -20.96 -21.72 -20.41
C GLY A 279 -20.80 -21.82 -18.91
N VAL A 280 -19.77 -22.56 -18.49
CA VAL A 280 -19.37 -22.71 -17.08
C VAL A 280 -17.89 -22.42 -16.88
N HIS A 281 -17.57 -21.95 -15.68
CA HIS A 281 -16.22 -21.80 -15.18
C HIS A 281 -16.02 -22.74 -13.99
N ILE A 282 -15.29 -23.84 -14.21
CA ILE A 282 -15.05 -24.89 -13.22
C ILE A 282 -13.81 -24.53 -12.40
N MET A 283 -14.03 -24.12 -11.16
CA MET A 283 -12.98 -23.81 -10.18
C MET A 283 -12.78 -25.00 -9.25
N ALA A 284 -11.87 -25.91 -9.62
CA ALA A 284 -11.50 -27.07 -8.81
C ALA A 284 -10.24 -26.76 -7.98
N ILE A 285 -10.42 -25.96 -6.91
CA ILE A 285 -9.33 -25.40 -6.10
C ILE A 285 -8.43 -26.52 -5.53
N GLU A 286 -7.18 -26.58 -5.98
CA GLU A 286 -6.19 -27.63 -5.61
C GLU A 286 -6.75 -29.06 -5.81
N TRP A 287 -7.57 -29.24 -6.85
CA TRP A 287 -8.16 -30.53 -7.24
C TRP A 287 -8.48 -30.57 -8.74
N GLU A 288 -7.56 -30.08 -9.57
CA GLU A 288 -7.71 -30.00 -11.03
C GLU A 288 -8.03 -31.36 -11.68
N GLU A 289 -7.63 -32.48 -11.05
CA GLU A 289 -7.93 -33.84 -11.49
C GLU A 289 -9.44 -34.19 -11.47
N ALA A 290 -10.26 -33.42 -10.75
CA ALA A 290 -11.71 -33.59 -10.78
C ALA A 290 -12.34 -33.05 -12.07
N VAL A 291 -11.65 -32.13 -12.77
CA VAL A 291 -12.23 -31.44 -13.94
C VAL A 291 -12.56 -32.42 -15.09
N PRO A 292 -11.66 -33.33 -15.52
CA PRO A 292 -12.00 -34.32 -16.55
C PRO A 292 -13.26 -35.13 -16.21
N GLU A 293 -13.39 -35.59 -14.97
CA GLU A 293 -14.53 -36.40 -14.55
C GLU A 293 -15.82 -35.56 -14.50
N ILE A 294 -15.76 -34.31 -14.02
CA ILE A 294 -16.91 -33.39 -14.03
C ILE A 294 -17.37 -33.12 -15.45
N VAL A 295 -16.45 -32.79 -16.37
CA VAL A 295 -16.78 -32.48 -17.78
C VAL A 295 -17.39 -33.70 -18.47
N LYS A 296 -16.82 -34.89 -18.25
CA LYS A 296 -17.34 -36.16 -18.76
C LYS A 296 -18.75 -36.48 -18.23
N ARG A 297 -18.95 -36.43 -16.90
CA ARG A 297 -20.25 -36.72 -16.27
C ARG A 297 -21.32 -35.69 -16.62
N ALA A 298 -20.95 -34.42 -16.78
CA ALA A 298 -21.83 -33.36 -17.28
C ALA A 298 -22.10 -33.44 -18.79
N LYS A 299 -21.54 -34.44 -19.50
CA LYS A 299 -21.70 -34.66 -20.95
C LYS A 299 -21.30 -33.42 -21.76
N LEU A 300 -20.15 -32.86 -21.39
CA LEU A 300 -19.55 -31.72 -22.06
C LEU A 300 -18.44 -32.13 -23.04
N GLU A 301 -18.13 -33.43 -23.15
CA GLU A 301 -17.19 -33.98 -24.14
C GLU A 301 -17.92 -34.59 -25.36
N PRO A 302 -17.27 -34.64 -26.54
CA PRO A 302 -15.98 -34.00 -26.86
C PRO A 302 -16.11 -32.47 -26.93
N ARG A 303 -15.02 -31.75 -26.64
CA ARG A 303 -14.99 -30.29 -26.81
C ARG A 303 -14.99 -29.93 -28.31
N PRO A 304 -15.62 -28.81 -28.73
CA PRO A 304 -15.64 -28.39 -30.14
C PRO A 304 -14.21 -28.23 -30.72
N VAL A 305 -13.99 -28.66 -31.97
CA VAL A 305 -12.69 -28.55 -32.65
C VAL A 305 -12.83 -27.61 -33.86
N PHE A 306 -11.83 -26.76 -34.10
CA PHE A 306 -11.78 -25.86 -35.24
C PHE A 306 -10.66 -26.28 -36.20
N ALA A 307 -10.81 -26.02 -37.50
CA ALA A 307 -9.85 -26.41 -38.55
C ALA A 307 -8.41 -25.88 -38.35
N GLU A 308 -8.24 -24.85 -37.53
CA GLU A 308 -6.94 -24.28 -37.19
C GLU A 308 -6.26 -24.99 -36.00
N ASP A 309 -7.02 -25.77 -35.22
CA ASP A 309 -6.49 -26.61 -34.12
C ASP A 309 -5.63 -27.77 -34.67
N GLU A 310 -5.77 -28.11 -35.97
CA GLU A 310 -4.98 -29.14 -36.67
C GLU A 310 -3.60 -28.65 -37.16
N ARG A 311 -3.32 -27.34 -37.10
CA ARG A 311 -1.98 -26.81 -37.43
C ARG A 311 -1.03 -27.07 -36.27
N GLN A 312 -0.36 -28.23 -36.33
CA GLN A 312 0.71 -28.65 -35.42
C GLN A 312 1.86 -27.62 -35.30
N PRO A 313 2.61 -27.68 -34.18
CA PRO A 313 3.24 -26.53 -33.55
C PRO A 313 4.46 -26.02 -34.31
N VAL A 314 4.66 -24.70 -34.25
CA VAL A 314 5.91 -24.05 -34.64
C VAL A 314 7.05 -24.73 -33.88
N GLN A 315 8.04 -25.26 -34.59
CA GLN A 315 9.25 -25.86 -34.02
C GLN A 315 9.83 -24.94 -32.95
N ALA A 316 9.74 -25.39 -31.69
CA ALA A 316 10.52 -24.81 -30.62
C ALA A 316 12.01 -25.01 -30.99
N LYS A 317 12.76 -23.91 -31.12
CA LYS A 317 14.21 -23.99 -31.00
C LYS A 317 14.53 -24.61 -29.64
N GLU A 318 15.44 -25.58 -29.64
CA GLU A 318 15.88 -26.35 -28.49
C GLU A 318 16.04 -25.47 -27.24
N VAL A 319 15.17 -25.69 -26.25
CA VAL A 319 15.33 -25.14 -24.91
C VAL A 319 15.85 -26.27 -24.05
N ILE A 320 17.00 -26.01 -23.44
CA ILE A 320 17.76 -26.89 -22.57
C ILE A 320 16.85 -27.37 -21.42
N GLU A 321 16.71 -28.69 -21.30
CA GLU A 321 15.98 -29.39 -20.25
C GLU A 321 16.76 -29.32 -18.93
N VAL A 322 16.16 -28.77 -17.87
CA VAL A 322 16.62 -29.05 -16.50
C VAL A 322 15.41 -29.30 -15.62
N VAL A 323 15.26 -30.57 -15.25
CA VAL A 323 14.28 -31.08 -14.30
C VAL A 323 14.80 -30.85 -12.88
N ALA A 324 13.96 -30.30 -12.00
CA ALA A 324 14.12 -30.50 -10.56
C ALA A 324 12.75 -30.67 -9.89
N PRO A 325 12.64 -31.54 -8.85
CA PRO A 325 11.38 -32.11 -8.40
C PRO A 325 10.82 -31.42 -7.15
N ALA A 326 9.53 -31.67 -6.91
CA ALA A 326 8.72 -31.17 -5.81
C ALA A 326 9.00 -31.88 -4.45
N VAL A 327 8.67 -31.21 -3.33
CA VAL A 327 7.58 -31.55 -2.37
C VAL A 327 7.74 -30.81 -1.00
N GLN A 328 6.62 -30.59 -0.32
CA GLN A 328 6.24 -29.74 0.83
C GLN A 328 6.43 -30.38 2.26
N PRO A 329 5.71 -29.99 3.37
CA PRO A 329 6.03 -28.93 4.36
C PRO A 329 5.84 -29.36 5.87
N ALA A 330 5.80 -28.38 6.81
CA ALA A 330 5.22 -28.35 8.19
C ALA A 330 6.23 -28.24 9.37
N ALA A 331 5.99 -27.61 10.54
CA ALA A 331 4.97 -26.74 11.16
C ALA A 331 5.56 -26.07 12.45
N ALA A 332 4.86 -25.08 13.02
CA ALA A 332 5.31 -24.13 14.05
C ALA A 332 5.11 -24.53 15.54
N PRO A 333 5.81 -23.88 16.50
CA PRO A 333 5.36 -23.70 17.89
C PRO A 333 5.64 -22.25 18.42
N PRO A 334 5.42 -21.90 19.72
CA PRO A 334 4.25 -21.17 20.22
C PRO A 334 4.55 -19.75 20.75
N ALA A 335 3.49 -19.10 21.27
CA ALA A 335 3.34 -17.67 21.58
C ALA A 335 4.34 -17.04 22.59
N LEU A 336 4.68 -15.78 22.34
CA LEU A 336 5.58 -14.92 23.13
C LEU A 336 4.80 -14.05 24.14
N ASP A 337 5.36 -13.96 25.35
CA ASP A 337 4.86 -13.16 26.47
C ASP A 337 5.17 -11.66 26.25
N THR A 338 4.14 -10.94 25.81
CA THR A 338 4.19 -9.52 25.43
C THR A 338 4.46 -8.57 26.59
N ASP A 339 4.24 -9.00 27.84
CA ASP A 339 4.32 -8.09 28.99
C ASP A 339 5.77 -7.82 29.44
N LYS A 340 6.67 -8.77 29.20
CA LYS A 340 8.10 -8.62 29.54
C LYS A 340 8.84 -7.69 28.58
N LEU A 341 8.51 -7.77 27.29
CA LEU A 341 9.08 -6.91 26.25
C LEU A 341 8.65 -5.44 26.40
N LEU A 342 7.43 -5.19 26.89
CA LEU A 342 6.92 -3.85 27.20
C LEU A 342 7.61 -3.23 28.43
N ALA A 343 8.01 -4.04 29.42
CA ALA A 343 8.75 -3.56 30.59
C ALA A 343 10.18 -3.17 30.24
N GLU A 344 10.85 -3.95 29.38
CA GLU A 344 12.22 -3.67 28.92
C GLU A 344 12.27 -2.41 28.03
N ALA A 345 11.28 -2.22 27.15
CA ALA A 345 11.16 -1.02 26.32
C ALA A 345 10.92 0.27 27.14
N ARG A 346 10.17 0.18 28.26
CA ARG A 346 9.96 1.33 29.17
C ARG A 346 11.24 1.72 29.91
N ALA A 347 12.03 0.75 30.35
CA ALA A 347 13.30 1.01 31.03
C ALA A 347 14.36 1.63 30.10
N GLU A 348 14.32 1.29 28.80
CA GLU A 348 15.20 1.88 27.80
C GLU A 348 14.76 3.32 27.43
N ALA A 349 13.46 3.58 27.33
CA ALA A 349 12.93 4.93 27.15
C ALA A 349 13.31 5.88 28.31
N GLU A 350 13.25 5.41 29.56
CA GLU A 350 13.69 6.19 30.72
C GLU A 350 15.19 6.55 30.66
N LYS A 351 16.04 5.66 30.15
CA LYS A 351 17.47 5.94 29.94
C LYS A 351 17.71 7.00 28.87
N ILE A 352 16.97 6.96 27.78
CA ILE A 352 17.06 7.96 26.71
C ILE A 352 16.61 9.33 27.21
N ILE A 353 15.54 9.38 28.01
CA ILE A 353 15.04 10.62 28.64
C ILE A 353 16.07 11.19 29.63
N ALA A 354 16.74 10.34 30.41
CA ALA A 354 17.79 10.77 31.32
C ALA A 354 19.02 11.33 30.58
N GLY A 355 19.40 10.70 29.45
CA GLY A 355 20.48 11.18 28.59
C GLY A 355 20.21 12.56 28.01
N ALA A 356 19.00 12.76 27.45
CA ALA A 356 18.59 14.04 26.89
C ALA A 356 18.56 15.17 27.93
N ARG A 357 18.12 14.88 29.17
CA ARG A 357 18.13 15.87 30.26
C ARG A 357 19.53 16.27 30.70
N ALA A 358 20.46 15.32 30.75
CA ALA A 358 21.86 15.58 31.10
C ALA A 358 22.60 16.41 30.02
N GLU A 359 22.23 16.23 28.76
CA GLU A 359 22.78 16.99 27.63
C GLU A 359 22.28 18.45 27.63
N VAL A 360 21.01 18.67 27.97
CA VAL A 360 20.42 20.01 28.16
C VAL A 360 21.08 20.76 29.34
N GLU A 361 21.42 20.07 30.43
CA GLU A 361 22.14 20.69 31.56
C GLU A 361 23.57 21.13 31.18
N LYS A 362 24.28 20.32 30.38
CA LYS A 362 25.59 20.69 29.84
C LYS A 362 25.51 21.88 28.88
N MET A 363 24.47 21.96 28.06
CA MET A 363 24.27 23.07 27.13
C MET A 363 23.91 24.38 27.86
N ARG A 364 23.14 24.32 28.96
CA ARG A 364 22.91 25.49 29.84
C ARG A 364 24.19 25.99 30.51
N ALA A 365 25.10 25.09 30.87
CA ALA A 365 26.40 25.46 31.43
C ALA A 365 27.35 26.09 30.40
N ALA A 366 27.28 25.66 29.13
CA ALA A 366 28.09 26.22 28.04
C ALA A 366 27.68 27.65 27.63
N ALA A 367 26.38 27.99 27.75
CA ALA A 367 25.86 29.32 27.41
C ALA A 367 26.29 30.43 28.39
N VAL A 368 26.74 30.09 29.61
CA VAL A 368 27.21 31.05 30.62
C VAL A 368 28.66 31.49 30.39
N LEU A 369 29.42 30.78 29.55
CA LEU A 369 30.87 30.98 29.35
C LEU A 369 31.26 31.78 28.09
N GLN A 370 30.31 32.22 27.27
CA GLN A 370 30.58 32.89 25.98
C GLN A 370 30.52 34.43 26.00
N THR A 371 30.76 35.07 27.15
CA THR A 371 31.09 36.50 27.20
C THR A 371 32.57 36.71 27.49
N THR A 372 33.44 36.50 26.50
CA THR A 372 34.73 37.23 26.34
C THR A 372 35.50 36.80 25.08
N ALA A 373 35.79 37.79 24.23
CA ALA A 373 36.93 37.94 23.32
C ALA A 373 37.27 36.82 22.29
N GLY A 374 37.01 37.09 21.01
CA GLY A 374 37.99 37.76 20.13
C GLY A 374 39.06 36.93 19.39
N SER A 375 38.97 36.99 18.06
CA SER A 375 40.02 36.87 17.01
C SER A 375 40.38 35.49 16.43
N ALA A 376 40.35 35.44 15.09
CA ALA A 376 40.82 34.36 14.21
C ALA A 376 42.36 34.31 14.14
N PRO A 377 42.95 33.15 13.77
CA PRO A 377 43.49 33.06 12.41
C PRO A 377 43.41 31.69 11.71
N GLU A 378 43.49 31.80 10.38
CA GLU A 378 44.11 30.97 9.34
C GLU A 378 44.01 29.43 9.30
N TYR A 379 43.59 28.98 8.12
CA TYR A 379 43.60 27.62 7.61
C TYR A 379 45.02 27.16 7.27
N GLU A 380 45.43 26.01 7.81
CA GLU A 380 46.39 25.13 7.15
C GLU A 380 45.74 23.76 6.90
N ASP A 381 45.77 23.39 5.64
CA ASP A 381 45.32 22.13 5.05
C ASP A 381 46.35 21.03 5.36
N ALA A 382 45.98 20.10 6.24
CA ALA A 382 46.51 18.75 6.30
C ALA A 382 45.64 17.89 7.23
N GLY A 383 44.96 16.85 6.73
CA GLY A 383 44.45 15.80 7.62
C GLY A 383 43.30 14.91 7.20
N GLU A 384 42.95 14.76 5.92
CA GLU A 384 41.89 13.80 5.52
C GLU A 384 42.27 12.31 5.67
N HIS A 385 43.53 11.99 6.03
CA HIS A 385 43.98 10.60 6.19
C HIS A 385 44.21 10.13 7.63
N GLU A 386 44.18 11.02 8.64
CA GLU A 386 44.30 10.59 10.06
C GLU A 386 42.96 10.40 10.77
N MET A 387 41.87 11.07 10.33
CA MET A 387 40.54 10.92 10.94
C MET A 387 39.95 9.52 10.69
N ASN A 388 40.18 8.96 9.50
CA ASN A 388 39.63 7.66 9.10
C ASN A 388 40.25 6.48 9.86
N GLU A 389 41.52 6.58 10.28
CA GLU A 389 42.19 5.52 11.05
C GLU A 389 41.75 5.53 12.52
N LYS A 390 41.46 6.71 13.08
CA LYS A 390 40.97 6.86 14.46
C LYS A 390 39.53 6.35 14.60
N GLU A 391 38.68 6.61 13.61
CA GLU A 391 37.31 6.08 13.53
C GLU A 391 37.30 4.56 13.30
N ARG A 392 38.18 4.05 12.44
CA ARG A 392 38.38 2.61 12.24
C ARG A 392 38.86 1.90 13.51
N GLN A 393 39.77 2.51 14.28
CA GLN A 393 40.21 1.95 15.57
C GLN A 393 39.11 1.97 16.63
N MET A 394 38.25 2.99 16.67
CA MET A 394 37.07 3.02 17.55
C MET A 394 36.03 1.96 17.15
N ALA A 395 35.78 1.77 15.84
CA ALA A 395 34.89 0.73 15.35
C ALA A 395 35.43 -0.68 15.66
N LEU A 396 36.74 -0.90 15.49
CA LEU A 396 37.41 -2.15 15.86
C LEU A 396 37.34 -2.40 17.37
N GLN A 397 37.56 -1.38 18.21
CA GLN A 397 37.37 -1.51 19.66
C GLN A 397 35.92 -1.83 20.05
N SER A 398 34.94 -1.23 19.39
CA SER A 398 33.52 -1.48 19.64
C SER A 398 33.12 -2.92 19.25
N VAL A 399 33.63 -3.41 18.12
CA VAL A 399 33.46 -4.80 17.69
C VAL A 399 34.17 -5.76 18.64
N GLN A 400 35.37 -5.44 19.12
CA GLN A 400 36.11 -6.25 20.09
C GLN A 400 35.38 -6.31 21.45
N MET A 401 34.80 -5.19 21.91
CA MET A 401 33.96 -5.15 23.11
C MET A 401 32.68 -5.97 22.94
N GLY A 402 32.04 -5.91 21.77
CA GLY A 402 30.89 -6.74 21.43
C GLY A 402 31.21 -8.24 21.39
N LEU A 403 32.34 -8.62 20.79
CA LEU A 403 32.84 -10.00 20.76
C LEU A 403 33.19 -10.50 22.16
N ASN A 404 33.84 -9.68 23.00
CA ASN A 404 34.13 -10.03 24.39
C ASN A 404 32.85 -10.12 25.25
N ALA A 405 31.85 -9.28 24.98
CA ALA A 405 30.54 -9.36 25.63
C ALA A 405 29.80 -10.64 25.22
N LEU A 406 29.85 -11.04 23.94
CA LEU A 406 29.33 -12.32 23.45
C LEU A 406 30.05 -13.50 24.10
N LYS A 407 31.39 -13.49 24.12
CA LYS A 407 32.20 -14.52 24.78
C LYS A 407 31.80 -14.71 26.25
N LYS A 408 31.56 -13.60 26.95
CA LYS A 408 31.16 -13.60 28.37
C LYS A 408 29.69 -14.00 28.58
N ALA A 409 28.77 -13.56 27.71
CA ALA A 409 27.35 -13.92 27.76
C ALA A 409 27.12 -15.42 27.53
N PHE A 410 28.00 -16.06 26.74
CA PHE A 410 27.96 -17.49 26.45
C PHE A 410 28.98 -18.31 27.27
N ASN A 411 29.71 -17.67 28.19
CA ASN A 411 30.69 -18.27 29.11
C ASN A 411 31.75 -19.15 28.41
N LEU A 412 32.25 -18.69 27.26
CA LEU A 412 33.21 -19.42 26.41
C LEU A 412 34.67 -19.13 26.84
N SER A 413 35.53 -20.15 26.87
CA SER A 413 36.98 -19.94 27.07
C SER A 413 37.63 -19.29 25.83
N ASP A 414 38.83 -18.72 25.99
CA ASP A 414 39.55 -18.08 24.88
C ASP A 414 39.78 -19.01 23.69
N GLU A 415 40.12 -20.26 23.95
CA GLU A 415 40.34 -21.28 22.92
C GLU A 415 39.04 -21.72 22.23
N GLN A 416 37.90 -21.75 22.93
CA GLN A 416 36.60 -22.09 22.32
C GLN A 416 36.06 -20.97 21.43
N PHE A 417 36.39 -19.72 21.73
CA PHE A 417 35.99 -18.58 20.94
C PHE A 417 36.79 -18.47 19.64
N GLU A 418 38.11 -18.68 19.71
CA GLU A 418 39.03 -18.75 18.55
C GLU A 418 38.71 -19.94 17.62
N ALA A 419 38.33 -21.09 18.17
CA ALA A 419 37.88 -22.26 17.38
C ALA A 419 36.57 -22.00 16.62
N LEU A 420 35.65 -21.20 17.20
CA LEU A 420 34.39 -20.82 16.57
C LEU A 420 34.60 -19.77 15.46
N ALA A 421 35.57 -18.86 15.64
CA ALA A 421 35.95 -17.85 14.65
C ALA A 421 36.64 -18.49 13.42
N SER A 422 37.37 -19.60 13.61
CA SER A 422 38.08 -20.30 12.54
C SER A 422 37.22 -21.31 11.74
N PHE A 423 36.06 -21.73 12.24
CA PHE A 423 35.16 -22.66 11.54
C PHE A 423 34.33 -22.03 10.40
N ALA A 424 34.27 -20.70 10.33
CA ALA A 424 33.51 -19.94 9.33
C ALA A 424 34.12 -19.96 7.91
N SER A 425 35.23 -20.66 7.72
CA SER A 425 35.99 -20.66 6.47
C SER A 425 36.58 -22.04 6.13
N ALA A 426 35.73 -23.04 5.83
CA ALA A 426 35.95 -24.06 4.78
C ALA A 426 34.98 -25.25 4.91
N GLU A 427 34.29 -25.64 3.81
CA GLU A 427 34.54 -26.93 3.15
C GLU A 427 33.71 -27.14 1.87
N ALA A 428 34.42 -27.31 0.76
CA ALA A 428 33.98 -28.13 -0.36
C ALA A 428 35.05 -29.22 -0.58
N VAL A 429 34.92 -30.33 0.16
CA VAL A 429 35.51 -31.63 -0.19
C VAL A 429 34.39 -32.67 -0.10
N LEU A 430 33.60 -32.76 -1.17
CA LEU A 430 32.70 -33.88 -1.40
C LEU A 430 33.50 -35.19 -1.44
N LYS A 431 33.14 -36.10 -0.52
CA LYS A 431 32.82 -37.53 -0.71
C LYS A 431 33.72 -38.43 -1.59
N ARG A 432 34.01 -39.63 -1.07
CA ARG A 432 34.04 -40.96 -1.75
C ARG A 432 33.90 -42.06 -0.67
N GLN A 433 33.33 -43.28 -0.80
CA GLN A 433 32.30 -44.00 -1.60
C GLN A 433 32.10 -45.43 -0.91
N PRO A 434 31.14 -46.31 -1.33
CA PRO A 434 30.54 -47.49 -0.59
C PRO A 434 31.19 -48.89 -0.95
N PRO A 435 30.64 -50.15 -0.78
CA PRO A 435 29.33 -50.73 -0.29
C PRO A 435 29.36 -52.11 0.52
N GLU A 436 28.18 -52.73 0.83
CA GLU A 436 27.78 -54.19 0.72
C GLU A 436 27.01 -54.98 1.87
N THR A 437 25.86 -55.58 1.46
CA THR A 437 25.27 -56.96 1.67
C THR A 437 24.56 -57.51 2.95
N ALA A 438 23.30 -57.99 2.72
CA ALA A 438 22.72 -59.37 2.87
C ALA A 438 22.03 -59.95 4.15
N SER A 439 20.76 -60.39 3.93
CA SER A 439 20.06 -61.66 4.33
C SER A 439 19.61 -61.88 5.80
N ALA A 440 18.59 -62.66 6.20
CA ALA A 440 17.61 -63.58 5.58
C ALA A 440 16.51 -64.00 6.60
N GLY A 441 15.30 -64.34 6.12
CA GLY A 441 14.39 -65.46 6.52
C GLY A 441 13.82 -65.56 7.95
N SER A 442 12.70 -66.23 8.26
CA SER A 442 11.66 -66.93 7.47
C SER A 442 10.59 -67.50 8.45
N VAL A 443 9.28 -67.44 8.10
CA VAL A 443 8.14 -68.44 8.24
C VAL A 443 7.84 -69.07 9.65
N ILE A 444 6.64 -69.48 10.12
CA ILE A 444 5.39 -70.09 9.61
C ILE A 444 4.24 -69.91 10.67
N ALA A 445 2.99 -69.84 10.20
CA ALA A 445 1.69 -70.02 10.91
C ALA A 445 1.41 -71.56 11.19
N PRO A 446 0.21 -72.11 11.58
CA PRO A 446 -1.17 -71.55 11.55
C PRO A 446 -2.24 -72.13 12.57
N VAL A 447 -3.53 -71.70 12.38
CA VAL A 447 -4.89 -72.28 12.73
C VAL A 447 -5.26 -72.68 14.18
N ALA A 448 -6.51 -72.69 14.72
CA ALA A 448 -7.90 -72.37 14.32
C ALA A 448 -8.85 -72.28 15.57
N ALA A 449 -10.02 -71.63 15.40
CA ALA A 449 -11.39 -71.92 15.91
C ALA A 449 -11.82 -71.85 17.42
N GLU A 450 -12.65 -70.82 17.69
CA GLU A 450 -14.02 -70.75 18.30
C GLU A 450 -14.46 -71.27 19.71
N MET A 451 -15.22 -70.36 20.36
CA MET A 451 -16.46 -70.50 21.18
C MET A 451 -16.47 -70.53 22.74
N VAL A 452 -17.12 -69.47 23.29
CA VAL A 452 -18.09 -69.36 24.43
C VAL A 452 -17.61 -69.21 25.90
N LYS A 453 -18.17 -68.16 26.55
CA LYS A 453 -18.14 -67.67 27.96
C LYS A 453 -18.82 -68.66 28.97
N PRO A 454 -18.75 -68.52 30.33
CA PRO A 454 -18.51 -67.31 31.14
C PRO A 454 -17.63 -67.42 32.42
N ALA A 455 -17.42 -66.24 33.03
CA ALA A 455 -16.83 -65.84 34.33
C ALA A 455 -17.10 -66.76 35.56
N PRO A 456 -16.31 -66.69 36.68
CA PRO A 456 -15.84 -65.43 37.29
C PRO A 456 -14.43 -65.36 37.94
N ASP A 457 -14.06 -64.10 38.15
CA ASP A 457 -12.99 -63.47 38.93
C ASP A 457 -12.11 -64.32 39.87
N LYS A 458 -10.80 -64.24 39.62
CA LYS A 458 -9.74 -63.84 40.58
C LYS A 458 -8.38 -63.86 39.89
N ALA A 459 -7.91 -62.70 39.41
CA ALA A 459 -6.49 -62.40 39.17
C ALA A 459 -6.31 -60.91 38.85
N ALA A 460 -6.75 -60.02 39.74
CA ALA A 460 -6.62 -58.57 39.61
C ALA A 460 -5.30 -58.02 40.20
N GLU A 461 -4.22 -58.83 40.25
CA GLU A 461 -2.96 -58.40 40.87
C GLU A 461 -1.69 -58.71 40.05
N GLU A 462 -1.81 -59.36 38.88
CA GLU A 462 -0.70 -59.50 37.92
C GLU A 462 -0.86 -58.69 36.63
N ALA A 463 -2.05 -58.15 36.34
CA ALA A 463 -2.27 -57.28 35.19
C ALA A 463 -1.71 -55.85 35.35
N ASN A 464 -1.47 -55.40 36.59
CA ASN A 464 -1.05 -54.03 36.86
C ASN A 464 0.48 -53.82 36.73
N LYS A 465 1.29 -54.88 36.71
CA LYS A 465 2.75 -54.78 36.47
C LYS A 465 3.17 -54.94 35.00
N ALA A 466 2.28 -55.44 34.13
CA ALA A 466 2.54 -55.56 32.70
C ALA A 466 2.07 -54.33 31.88
N ALA A 467 1.09 -53.58 32.38
CA ALA A 467 0.62 -52.33 31.77
C ALA A 467 1.62 -51.18 31.99
N GLU A 468 2.13 -50.98 33.21
CA GLU A 468 3.11 -49.92 33.51
C GLU A 468 4.45 -50.12 32.78
N ALA A 469 4.86 -51.36 32.48
CA ALA A 469 6.09 -51.65 31.74
C ALA A 469 5.95 -51.45 30.22
N ARG A 470 4.73 -51.55 29.66
CA ARG A 470 4.45 -51.29 28.24
C ARG A 470 4.32 -49.79 27.96
N ASP A 471 3.64 -49.06 28.83
CA ASP A 471 3.46 -47.61 28.68
C ASP A 471 4.78 -46.85 28.83
N ALA A 472 5.71 -47.33 29.68
CA ALA A 472 7.05 -46.77 29.81
C ALA A 472 7.96 -47.04 28.59
N ALA A 473 7.78 -48.16 27.88
CA ALA A 473 8.56 -48.50 26.69
C ALA A 473 8.06 -47.74 25.43
N GLU A 474 6.76 -47.49 25.33
CA GLU A 474 6.16 -46.68 24.26
C GLU A 474 6.49 -45.19 24.44
N ALA A 475 6.48 -44.68 25.68
CA ALA A 475 6.90 -43.31 25.98
C ALA A 475 8.39 -43.05 25.67
N LYS A 476 9.27 -44.03 25.91
CA LYS A 476 10.71 -43.92 25.60
C LYS A 476 10.99 -43.93 24.08
N LYS A 477 10.30 -44.78 23.32
CA LYS A 477 10.39 -44.78 21.84
C LYS A 477 9.82 -43.51 21.20
N ALA A 478 8.75 -42.96 21.76
CA ALA A 478 8.18 -41.70 21.30
C ALA A 478 9.12 -40.50 21.59
N ALA A 479 9.83 -40.51 22.72
CA ALA A 479 10.79 -39.47 23.07
C ALA A 479 12.07 -39.51 22.20
N GLU A 480 12.62 -40.71 21.92
CA GLU A 480 13.80 -40.87 21.07
C GLU A 480 13.51 -40.54 19.59
N ALA A 481 12.31 -40.85 19.08
CA ALA A 481 11.89 -40.46 17.74
C ALA A 481 11.72 -38.93 17.60
N LYS A 482 11.19 -38.27 18.64
CA LYS A 482 11.00 -36.81 18.66
C LYS A 482 12.34 -36.06 18.71
N ALA A 483 13.31 -36.59 19.46
CA ALA A 483 14.66 -36.04 19.54
C ALA A 483 15.45 -36.18 18.22
N ALA A 484 15.26 -37.29 17.49
CA ALA A 484 15.88 -37.49 16.17
C ALA A 484 15.29 -36.56 15.09
N GLU A 485 13.99 -36.24 15.18
CA GLU A 485 13.32 -35.32 14.25
C GLU A 485 13.70 -33.85 14.50
N GLU A 486 13.83 -33.44 15.76
CA GLU A 486 14.33 -32.10 16.12
C GLU A 486 15.80 -31.92 15.71
N ALA A 487 16.64 -32.96 15.87
CA ALA A 487 18.04 -32.92 15.43
C ALA A 487 18.18 -32.79 13.90
N ARG A 488 17.29 -33.39 13.11
CA ARG A 488 17.30 -33.26 11.65
C ARG A 488 16.80 -31.88 11.18
N LYS A 489 15.75 -31.33 11.81
CA LYS A 489 15.24 -29.98 11.53
C LYS A 489 16.26 -28.89 11.88
N ALA A 490 17.04 -29.09 12.95
CA ALA A 490 18.15 -28.21 13.30
C ALA A 490 19.32 -28.27 12.30
N ALA A 491 19.60 -29.43 11.71
CA ALA A 491 20.64 -29.60 10.69
C ALA A 491 20.25 -28.99 9.33
N GLU A 492 18.98 -29.11 8.91
CA GLU A 492 18.47 -28.52 7.67
C GLU A 492 18.35 -26.98 7.75
N GLY A 493 17.98 -26.44 8.92
CA GLY A 493 17.95 -24.99 9.15
C GLY A 493 19.33 -24.33 9.03
N LYS A 494 20.40 -25.02 9.49
CA LYS A 494 21.77 -24.52 9.39
C LYS A 494 22.31 -24.48 7.95
N ALA A 495 21.99 -25.49 7.12
CA ALA A 495 22.42 -25.50 5.71
C ALA A 495 21.71 -24.45 4.84
N ALA A 496 20.44 -24.12 5.17
CA ALA A 496 19.66 -23.10 4.47
C ALA A 496 20.16 -21.66 4.72
N ASP A 497 20.62 -21.38 5.95
CA ASP A 497 21.18 -20.08 6.29
C ASP A 497 22.57 -19.84 5.64
N GLU A 498 23.38 -20.89 5.49
CA GLU A 498 24.67 -20.81 4.76
C GLU A 498 24.48 -20.56 3.26
N ALA A 499 23.51 -21.22 2.61
CA ALA A 499 23.21 -20.98 1.20
C ALA A 499 22.65 -19.57 0.94
N ARG A 500 21.83 -19.05 1.87
CA ARG A 500 21.25 -17.70 1.77
C ARG A 500 22.31 -16.60 1.90
N LYS A 501 23.34 -16.80 2.74
CA LYS A 501 24.48 -15.89 2.86
C LYS A 501 25.38 -15.91 1.61
N ALA A 502 25.60 -17.07 0.99
CA ALA A 502 26.35 -17.18 -0.26
C ALA A 502 25.63 -16.51 -1.45
N ALA A 503 24.30 -16.59 -1.53
CA ALA A 503 23.52 -15.94 -2.58
C ALA A 503 23.48 -14.40 -2.42
N ALA A 504 23.39 -13.90 -1.19
CA ALA A 504 23.43 -12.46 -0.93
C ALA A 504 24.79 -11.83 -1.31
N ALA A 505 25.90 -12.54 -1.07
CA ALA A 505 27.24 -12.09 -1.47
C ALA A 505 27.40 -12.02 -3.00
N LYS A 506 26.85 -12.99 -3.74
CA LYS A 506 26.90 -13.01 -5.21
C LYS A 506 26.04 -11.89 -5.84
N ALA A 507 24.86 -11.63 -5.27
CA ALA A 507 23.99 -10.54 -5.71
C ALA A 507 24.60 -9.15 -5.47
N ALA A 508 25.35 -8.98 -4.37
CA ALA A 508 26.09 -7.74 -4.12
C ALA A 508 27.23 -7.52 -5.11
N GLU A 509 27.92 -8.58 -5.55
CA GLU A 509 28.99 -8.49 -6.55
C GLU A 509 28.45 -8.17 -7.96
N GLU A 510 27.32 -8.75 -8.36
CA GLU A 510 26.67 -8.44 -9.64
C GLU A 510 26.08 -7.02 -9.65
N ALA A 511 25.50 -6.55 -8.54
CA ALA A 511 25.02 -5.18 -8.42
C ALA A 511 26.16 -4.15 -8.56
N ARG A 512 27.37 -4.45 -8.02
CA ARG A 512 28.54 -3.59 -8.18
C ARG A 512 29.03 -3.51 -9.63
N LYS A 513 29.10 -4.66 -10.33
CA LYS A 513 29.49 -4.69 -11.76
C LYS A 513 28.47 -3.98 -12.66
N ALA A 514 27.18 -4.05 -12.34
CA ALA A 514 26.13 -3.33 -13.07
C ALA A 514 26.17 -1.82 -12.83
N ALA A 515 26.53 -1.37 -11.62
CA ALA A 515 26.73 0.05 -11.31
C ALA A 515 27.96 0.63 -12.04
N GLU A 516 29.07 -0.11 -12.08
CA GLU A 516 30.28 0.30 -12.83
C GLU A 516 30.02 0.39 -14.34
N ALA A 517 29.22 -0.53 -14.92
CA ALA A 517 28.86 -0.47 -16.34
C ALA A 517 27.94 0.73 -16.67
N LYS A 518 26.99 1.07 -15.78
CA LYS A 518 26.14 2.26 -15.94
C LYS A 518 26.93 3.56 -15.84
N ALA A 519 27.89 3.65 -14.91
CA ALA A 519 28.76 4.82 -14.79
C ALA A 519 29.62 5.02 -16.05
N ALA A 520 30.07 3.94 -16.70
CA ALA A 520 30.82 4.00 -17.95
C ALA A 520 29.95 4.47 -19.15
N GLU A 521 28.69 4.03 -19.21
CA GLU A 521 27.74 4.46 -20.26
C GLU A 521 27.34 5.94 -20.10
N GLU A 522 27.17 6.40 -18.85
CA GLU A 522 26.82 7.79 -18.54
C GLU A 522 27.99 8.74 -18.85
N ALA A 523 29.24 8.31 -18.58
CA ALA A 523 30.45 9.04 -18.99
C ALA A 523 30.57 9.18 -20.53
N GLN A 524 30.16 8.17 -21.30
CA GLN A 524 30.12 8.25 -22.77
C GLN A 524 29.07 9.26 -23.26
N LYS A 525 27.88 9.28 -22.65
CA LYS A 525 26.80 10.23 -23.00
C LYS A 525 27.19 11.68 -22.68
N VAL A 526 27.89 11.92 -21.58
CA VAL A 526 28.42 13.26 -21.24
C VAL A 526 29.49 13.70 -22.24
N ALA A 527 30.37 12.80 -22.70
CA ALA A 527 31.38 13.10 -23.71
C ALA A 527 30.77 13.42 -25.10
N GLU A 528 29.67 12.75 -25.47
CA GLU A 528 28.96 12.99 -26.72
C GLU A 528 28.12 14.28 -26.67
N ALA A 529 27.48 14.56 -25.53
CA ALA A 529 26.79 15.82 -25.27
C ALA A 529 27.74 17.03 -25.31
N LYS A 530 28.98 16.88 -24.81
CA LYS A 530 30.00 17.92 -24.88
C LYS A 530 30.47 18.19 -26.31
N LYS A 531 30.68 17.15 -27.13
CA LYS A 531 30.97 17.31 -28.57
C LYS A 531 29.84 18.02 -29.33
N THR A 532 28.60 17.79 -28.92
CA THR A 532 27.43 18.39 -29.56
C THR A 532 27.25 19.85 -29.12
N ALA A 533 27.55 20.16 -27.85
CA ALA A 533 27.56 21.52 -27.32
C ALA A 533 28.67 22.38 -27.93
N ASP A 534 29.87 21.83 -28.12
CA ASP A 534 31.00 22.52 -28.75
C ASP A 534 30.71 22.83 -30.24
N ALA A 535 30.01 21.94 -30.95
CA ALA A 535 29.55 22.17 -32.32
C ALA A 535 28.47 23.26 -32.40
N LYS A 536 27.57 23.31 -31.42
CA LYS A 536 26.50 24.33 -31.32
C LYS A 536 27.05 25.72 -30.97
N ALA A 537 28.04 25.78 -30.08
CA ALA A 537 28.74 27.02 -29.72
C ALA A 537 29.51 27.62 -30.93
N ALA A 538 30.08 26.77 -31.80
CA ALA A 538 30.72 27.21 -33.03
C ALA A 538 29.73 27.75 -34.09
N GLU A 539 28.49 27.25 -34.09
CA GLU A 539 27.40 27.72 -34.96
C GLU A 539 26.78 29.03 -34.41
N GLU A 540 26.59 29.12 -33.10
CA GLU A 540 26.09 30.33 -32.41
C GLU A 540 27.09 31.51 -32.51
N ALA A 541 28.40 31.24 -32.52
CA ALA A 541 29.42 32.26 -32.75
C ALA A 541 29.35 32.87 -34.17
N LYS A 542 28.97 32.07 -35.19
CA LYS A 542 28.72 32.57 -36.56
C LYS A 542 27.40 33.35 -36.65
N ALA A 543 26.36 32.91 -35.96
CA ALA A 543 25.06 33.59 -35.93
C ALA A 543 25.11 34.94 -35.17
N ALA A 544 25.97 35.07 -34.15
CA ALA A 544 26.18 36.31 -33.39
C ALA A 544 26.89 37.41 -34.21
N GLU A 545 27.69 37.06 -35.21
CA GLU A 545 28.35 38.02 -36.11
C GLU A 545 27.38 38.60 -37.15
N GLU A 546 26.38 37.81 -37.60
CA GLU A 546 25.32 38.29 -38.50
C GLU A 546 24.24 39.12 -37.79
N THR A 547 23.93 38.83 -36.52
CA THR A 547 22.92 39.58 -35.74
C THR A 547 23.41 40.95 -35.25
N LYS A 548 24.73 41.15 -35.11
CA LYS A 548 25.32 42.46 -34.77
C LYS A 548 25.14 43.52 -35.85
N LYS A 549 24.79 43.13 -37.08
CA LYS A 549 24.47 44.04 -38.20
C LYS A 549 22.99 44.44 -38.30
N ALA A 550 22.09 43.85 -37.50
CA ALA A 550 20.64 43.96 -37.74
C ALA A 550 19.80 44.59 -36.61
N ALA A 551 20.39 45.01 -35.48
CA ALA A 551 19.61 45.42 -34.29
C ALA A 551 19.93 46.82 -33.71
N GLU A 552 20.26 47.80 -34.55
CA GLU A 552 19.92 49.21 -34.24
C GLU A 552 18.46 49.46 -34.64
N ALA A 553 17.47 48.93 -33.90
CA ALA A 553 16.08 49.39 -33.94
C ALA A 553 15.17 48.71 -32.89
N LYS A 554 14.64 49.55 -31.98
CA LYS A 554 13.30 49.49 -31.31
C LYS A 554 13.06 48.60 -30.06
N VAL A 555 13.30 49.23 -28.89
CA VAL A 555 12.40 49.55 -27.74
C VAL A 555 11.24 48.62 -27.30
N ALA A 556 11.45 48.01 -26.12
CA ALA A 556 10.68 47.93 -24.85
C ALA A 556 9.14 47.88 -24.76
N VAL A 557 8.62 46.93 -23.95
CA VAL A 557 7.37 47.00 -23.16
C VAL A 557 7.59 46.34 -21.77
N ALA A 558 7.08 46.97 -20.69
CA ALA A 558 7.29 46.65 -19.27
C ALA A 558 6.14 45.84 -18.61
N PRO A 559 6.34 45.17 -17.44
CA PRO A 559 5.31 44.37 -16.76
C PRO A 559 4.37 45.18 -15.84
N LYS A 560 3.13 44.72 -15.67
CA LYS A 560 2.02 45.37 -14.91
C LYS A 560 2.09 45.13 -13.39
N ALA A 561 1.66 46.13 -12.62
CA ALA A 561 1.76 46.25 -11.16
C ALA A 561 0.70 45.47 -10.33
N VAL A 562 1.02 45.33 -9.03
CA VAL A 562 0.32 44.69 -7.90
C VAL A 562 -1.18 45.05 -7.77
N ALA A 563 -2.02 44.08 -7.42
CA ALA A 563 -3.47 44.26 -7.22
C ALA A 563 -3.81 45.04 -5.93
N PRO A 564 -4.76 45.99 -5.95
CA PRO A 564 -5.13 46.81 -4.79
C PRO A 564 -5.94 46.03 -3.74
N ALA A 565 -5.85 46.45 -2.47
CA ALA A 565 -6.48 45.83 -1.30
C ALA A 565 -8.02 45.62 -1.39
N GLY A 566 -8.71 46.31 -2.30
CA GLY A 566 -10.15 46.14 -2.53
C GLY A 566 -10.54 44.78 -3.14
N ASP A 567 -9.66 44.14 -3.93
CA ASP A 567 -9.99 42.89 -4.65
C ASP A 567 -9.95 41.63 -3.76
N LEU A 568 -9.36 41.75 -2.56
CA LEU A 568 -9.25 40.68 -1.57
C LEU A 568 -10.39 40.71 -0.53
N ALA A 569 -11.18 41.77 -0.49
CA ALA A 569 -12.29 41.90 0.43
C ALA A 569 -13.41 40.90 0.10
N VAL A 570 -13.97 40.28 1.15
CA VAL A 570 -15.07 39.32 1.04
C VAL A 570 -16.18 39.79 1.97
N ALA A 571 -17.40 39.89 1.46
CA ALA A 571 -18.57 40.24 2.25
C ALA A 571 -18.92 39.11 3.22
N ALA A 572 -19.38 39.46 4.42
CA ALA A 572 -19.93 38.50 5.36
C ALA A 572 -21.16 37.79 4.73
N LEU A 573 -21.31 36.49 4.99
CA LEU A 573 -22.50 35.76 4.54
C LEU A 573 -23.72 36.26 5.32
N ALA A 574 -24.87 36.33 4.64
CA ALA A 574 -26.13 36.60 5.30
C ALA A 574 -26.48 35.43 6.24
N VAL A 575 -26.76 35.73 7.51
CA VAL A 575 -27.09 34.72 8.54
C VAL A 575 -28.56 34.82 8.92
N GLU A 576 -29.25 33.69 8.93
CA GLU A 576 -30.61 33.58 9.48
C GLU A 576 -30.52 33.43 11.00
N LYS A 577 -31.13 34.36 11.75
CA LYS A 577 -30.94 34.45 13.22
C LYS A 577 -31.92 33.62 14.05
N THR A 578 -32.80 32.85 13.42
CA THR A 578 -33.80 32.07 14.15
C THR A 578 -33.10 30.93 14.89
N PRO A 579 -33.15 30.88 16.24
CA PRO A 579 -32.46 29.86 17.01
C PRO A 579 -32.92 28.46 16.59
N PHE A 580 -31.99 27.51 16.50
CA PHE A 580 -32.32 26.14 16.12
C PHE A 580 -33.36 25.52 17.07
N ALA A 581 -33.32 25.83 18.37
CA ALA A 581 -34.31 25.41 19.35
C ALA A 581 -35.74 25.89 19.02
N GLU A 582 -35.89 27.06 18.38
CA GLU A 582 -37.18 27.56 17.93
C GLU A 582 -37.69 26.80 16.70
N ARG A 583 -36.80 26.55 15.72
CA ARG A 583 -37.10 25.76 14.52
C ARG A 583 -37.45 24.31 14.86
N ALA A 584 -36.79 23.74 15.87
CA ALA A 584 -36.96 22.36 16.31
C ALA A 584 -38.03 22.18 17.39
N LYS A 585 -38.81 23.22 17.76
CA LYS A 585 -39.78 23.19 18.88
C LYS A 585 -40.79 22.03 18.82
N LYS A 586 -41.13 21.54 17.61
CA LYS A 586 -42.07 20.44 17.38
C LYS A 586 -41.41 19.06 17.30
N ILE A 587 -40.08 19.00 17.37
CA ILE A 587 -39.29 17.78 17.22
C ILE A 587 -38.70 17.45 18.61
N PRO A 588 -38.83 16.22 19.12
CA PRO A 588 -38.19 15.84 20.37
C PRO A 588 -36.67 15.97 20.28
N ALA A 589 -36.02 16.52 21.31
CA ALA A 589 -34.56 16.72 21.35
C ALA A 589 -33.77 15.44 21.03
N ALA A 590 -34.20 14.30 21.55
CA ALA A 590 -33.58 12.99 21.28
C ALA A 590 -33.63 12.54 19.80
N SER A 591 -34.42 13.21 18.94
CA SER A 591 -34.48 12.91 17.50
C SER A 591 -33.43 13.66 16.68
N TYR A 592 -32.82 14.72 17.23
CA TYR A 592 -31.84 15.54 16.52
C TYR A 592 -30.56 15.81 17.31
N GLN A 593 -30.53 15.49 18.62
CA GLN A 593 -29.31 15.58 19.44
C GLN A 593 -28.67 14.21 19.60
N VAL A 594 -27.37 14.15 19.34
CA VAL A 594 -26.53 12.99 19.63
C VAL A 594 -25.84 13.20 20.98
N LYS A 595 -25.86 12.17 21.84
CA LYS A 595 -25.10 12.19 23.08
C LYS A 595 -23.66 11.76 22.82
N TYR A 596 -22.74 12.72 22.80
CA TYR A 596 -21.30 12.47 22.72
C TYR A 596 -20.72 12.15 24.11
N THR A 597 -19.75 11.25 24.15
CA THR A 597 -19.06 10.80 25.37
C THR A 597 -17.58 11.21 25.39
N GLY A 598 -17.00 11.48 24.22
CA GLY A 598 -15.65 11.99 24.06
C GLY A 598 -15.60 13.49 23.80
N GLN A 599 -14.40 14.05 23.93
CA GLN A 599 -14.08 15.44 23.64
C GLN A 599 -12.71 15.51 22.97
N ILE A 600 -12.54 16.43 22.04
CA ILE A 600 -11.26 16.67 21.38
C ILE A 600 -10.35 17.46 22.34
N LYS A 601 -9.10 17.04 22.45
CA LYS A 601 -8.09 17.68 23.29
C LYS A 601 -7.77 19.07 22.76
N GLU A 602 -7.36 19.96 23.66
CA GLU A 602 -6.82 21.25 23.27
C GLU A 602 -5.30 21.16 23.06
N THR A 603 -4.83 21.73 21.95
CA THR A 603 -3.39 21.92 21.69
C THR A 603 -3.06 23.40 21.64
N LEU A 604 -2.01 23.80 22.37
CA LEU A 604 -1.51 25.18 22.39
C LEU A 604 -0.39 25.35 21.37
N LEU A 605 -0.56 26.31 20.46
CA LEU A 605 0.42 26.68 19.44
C LEU A 605 1.04 28.04 19.78
N GLY A 606 2.37 28.13 19.73
CA GLY A 606 3.12 29.35 20.08
C GLY A 606 3.31 29.57 21.59
N SER A 607 3.66 30.80 21.96
CA SER A 607 3.93 31.21 23.35
C SER A 607 3.57 32.68 23.58
N GLY A 608 3.37 33.06 24.85
CA GLY A 608 3.04 34.44 25.23
C GLY A 608 1.65 34.87 24.79
N ASP A 609 1.45 36.18 24.61
CA ASP A 609 0.15 36.80 24.32
C ASP A 609 -0.43 36.44 22.94
N LYS A 610 0.38 35.82 22.07
CA LYS A 610 0.01 35.38 20.73
C LYS A 610 -0.16 33.86 20.64
N ALA A 611 -0.10 33.14 21.76
CA ALA A 611 -0.38 31.71 21.78
C ALA A 611 -1.85 31.44 21.46
N ILE A 612 -2.11 30.44 20.62
CA ILE A 612 -3.45 30.09 20.15
C ILE A 612 -3.76 28.64 20.54
N LYS A 613 -4.94 28.40 21.10
CA LYS A 613 -5.47 27.06 21.34
C LYS A 613 -6.32 26.60 20.17
N VAL A 614 -6.21 25.33 19.83
CA VAL A 614 -7.05 24.64 18.83
C VAL A 614 -7.60 23.34 19.42
N GLY A 615 -8.75 22.86 18.93
CA GLY A 615 -9.46 21.71 19.48
C GLY A 615 -10.45 22.08 20.59
N GLY A 616 -10.83 21.09 21.41
CA GLY A 616 -11.75 21.27 22.53
C GLY A 616 -13.21 20.92 22.23
N GLU A 617 -13.52 20.51 21.00
CA GLU A 617 -14.89 20.21 20.54
C GLU A 617 -15.50 19.02 21.27
N SER A 618 -16.77 19.11 21.65
CA SER A 618 -17.53 18.01 22.26
C SER A 618 -18.69 17.48 21.39
N SER A 619 -18.71 17.88 20.12
CA SER A 619 -19.70 17.50 19.10
C SER A 619 -19.10 17.55 17.71
N MET A 620 -19.87 17.12 16.71
CA MET A 620 -19.47 17.29 15.30
C MET A 620 -19.22 18.77 14.94
N PRO A 621 -18.41 19.06 13.90
CA PRO A 621 -18.00 20.41 13.56
C PRO A 621 -19.18 21.36 13.37
N PHE A 622 -19.16 22.50 14.06
CA PHE A 622 -20.22 23.53 14.05
C PHE A 622 -21.61 23.09 14.54
N HIS A 623 -21.75 21.91 15.16
CA HIS A 623 -23.01 21.47 15.78
C HIS A 623 -23.22 22.11 17.16
N LEU A 624 -23.21 23.45 17.22
CA LEU A 624 -23.25 24.25 18.47
C LEU A 624 -24.55 24.07 19.29
N PHE A 625 -25.56 23.42 18.72
CA PHE A 625 -26.82 23.12 19.39
C PHE A 625 -26.76 21.83 20.25
N GLU A 626 -25.73 21.00 20.09
CA GLU A 626 -25.59 19.70 20.78
C GLU A 626 -24.19 19.46 21.38
N GLY A 627 -23.27 20.42 21.25
CA GLY A 627 -22.00 20.41 21.97
C GLY A 627 -21.28 21.75 21.92
N ALA A 628 -20.13 21.81 22.58
CA ALA A 628 -19.30 23.00 22.68
C ALA A 628 -18.18 22.95 21.64
N MET A 629 -17.83 24.13 21.13
CA MET A 629 -16.69 24.36 20.26
C MET A 629 -15.96 25.61 20.80
N PRO A 630 -15.14 25.46 21.85
CA PRO A 630 -14.60 26.60 22.60
C PRO A 630 -13.54 27.39 21.82
N ASN A 631 -12.85 26.73 20.88
CA ASN A 631 -11.82 27.35 20.06
C ASN A 631 -12.27 27.41 18.60
N LYS A 632 -11.94 28.52 17.94
CA LYS A 632 -12.22 28.72 16.51
C LYS A 632 -11.17 27.98 15.66
N PRO A 633 -11.51 27.42 14.50
CA PRO A 633 -10.52 26.85 13.59
C PRO A 633 -9.50 27.91 13.15
N LEU A 634 -8.22 27.54 13.17
CA LEU A 634 -7.09 28.38 12.84
C LEU A 634 -6.72 28.24 11.37
N ILE A 635 -6.37 29.36 10.72
CA ILE A 635 -5.79 29.35 9.37
C ILE A 635 -4.36 29.87 9.45
N ALA A 636 -3.40 29.04 9.03
CA ALA A 636 -2.00 29.40 8.87
C ALA A 636 -1.69 29.70 7.41
N MET A 637 -0.93 30.76 7.14
CA MET A 637 -0.43 31.05 5.78
C MET A 637 0.88 30.32 5.52
N ASP A 638 0.96 29.63 4.37
CA ASP A 638 2.15 28.91 3.93
C ASP A 638 3.19 29.86 3.32
N VAL A 639 4.42 29.78 3.82
CA VAL A 639 5.61 30.51 3.37
C VAL A 639 6.67 29.46 3.05
N LEU A 640 7.31 29.56 1.89
CA LEU A 640 8.36 28.63 1.49
C LEU A 640 9.74 29.21 1.86
N ASP A 641 10.70 28.34 2.15
CA ASP A 641 12.11 28.69 2.37
C ASP A 641 12.91 28.90 1.07
N VAL A 642 12.23 28.76 -0.07
CA VAL A 642 12.74 28.95 -1.42
C VAL A 642 11.65 29.56 -2.31
N GLN A 643 12.07 30.38 -3.27
CA GLN A 643 11.18 30.92 -4.29
C GLN A 643 10.52 29.79 -5.11
N PRO A 644 9.18 29.75 -5.21
CA PRO A 644 8.50 28.76 -6.03
C PRO A 644 8.64 29.08 -7.53
N GLU A 645 9.17 28.14 -8.32
CA GLU A 645 9.31 28.30 -9.78
C GLU A 645 8.02 28.00 -10.56
N GLU A 646 7.18 27.09 -10.05
CA GLU A 646 6.01 26.57 -10.79
C GLU A 646 4.67 27.17 -10.38
N TRP A 647 4.65 28.21 -9.54
CA TRP A 647 3.38 28.79 -9.12
C TRP A 647 2.74 29.60 -10.26
N PRO A 648 1.42 29.46 -10.48
CA PRO A 648 0.75 30.30 -11.47
C PRO A 648 0.76 31.76 -10.99
N ASP A 649 0.83 32.71 -11.93
CA ASP A 649 0.80 34.16 -11.65
C ASP A 649 -0.41 34.56 -10.80
N SER A 650 -1.54 33.87 -10.96
CA SER A 650 -2.76 34.07 -10.18
C SER A 650 -2.55 33.92 -8.67
N LEU A 651 -1.55 33.14 -8.25
CA LEU A 651 -1.11 33.03 -6.86
C LEU A 651 0.12 33.89 -6.59
N ALA A 652 1.18 33.74 -7.40
CA ALA A 652 2.50 34.31 -7.11
C ALA A 652 2.48 35.84 -7.02
N ARG A 653 1.62 36.51 -7.80
CA ARG A 653 1.56 37.98 -7.85
C ARG A 653 1.25 38.64 -6.51
N HIS A 654 0.52 37.95 -5.62
CA HIS A 654 0.19 38.45 -4.29
C HIS A 654 1.41 38.53 -3.36
N PHE A 655 2.49 37.83 -3.69
CA PHE A 655 3.74 37.81 -2.95
C PHE A 655 4.90 38.43 -3.73
N SER A 656 4.60 39.20 -4.78
CA SER A 656 5.61 39.87 -5.60
C SER A 656 6.55 40.72 -4.75
N GLY A 657 7.85 40.59 -4.98
CA GLY A 657 8.91 41.33 -4.27
C GLY A 657 9.33 40.74 -2.93
N VAL A 658 8.73 39.61 -2.49
CA VAL A 658 9.14 38.92 -1.25
C VAL A 658 9.33 37.41 -1.40
N LEU A 659 8.99 36.80 -2.54
CA LEU A 659 9.04 35.33 -2.73
C LEU A 659 10.43 34.70 -2.54
N ASP A 660 11.50 35.46 -2.72
CA ASP A 660 12.90 35.05 -2.56
C ASP A 660 13.45 35.28 -1.14
N ASN A 661 12.69 35.96 -0.28
CA ASN A 661 13.07 36.27 1.10
C ASN A 661 12.00 35.78 2.09
N PRO A 662 12.19 34.61 2.73
CA PRO A 662 11.20 34.02 3.62
C PRO A 662 10.79 34.91 4.81
N LEU A 663 11.69 35.72 5.36
CA LEU A 663 11.35 36.66 6.44
C LEU A 663 10.47 37.81 5.93
N ALA A 664 10.83 38.41 4.79
CA ALA A 664 10.02 39.47 4.19
C ALA A 664 8.63 38.94 3.78
N TRP A 665 8.57 37.71 3.27
CA TRP A 665 7.32 37.04 2.95
C TRP A 665 6.48 36.78 4.20
N ALA A 666 7.08 36.23 5.26
CA ALA A 666 6.40 36.03 6.54
C ALA A 666 5.85 37.35 7.13
N ARG A 667 6.63 38.44 7.08
CA ARG A 667 6.16 39.78 7.48
C ARG A 667 4.99 40.22 6.63
N LYS A 668 5.06 40.08 5.30
CA LYS A 668 3.94 40.40 4.40
C LYS A 668 2.67 39.64 4.77
N CYS A 669 2.76 38.35 5.06
CA CYS A 669 1.61 37.54 5.48
C CYS A 669 0.97 38.07 6.79
N VAL A 670 1.79 38.49 7.75
CA VAL A 670 1.30 39.02 9.04
C VAL A 670 0.77 40.46 8.89
N ASP A 671 1.55 41.35 8.29
CA ASP A 671 1.30 42.78 8.26
C ASP A 671 0.22 43.15 7.23
N ASP A 672 0.28 42.57 6.02
CA ASP A 672 -0.66 42.91 4.94
C ASP A 672 -1.90 42.00 4.97
N TYR A 673 -1.71 40.70 5.23
CA TYR A 673 -2.79 39.69 5.16
C TYR A 673 -3.33 39.26 6.52
N GLN A 674 -2.81 39.81 7.62
CA GLN A 674 -3.31 39.57 8.98
C GLN A 674 -3.33 38.06 9.30
N ALA A 675 -2.27 37.35 8.92
CA ALA A 675 -2.08 35.94 9.25
C ALA A 675 -2.01 35.76 10.77
N GLU A 676 -2.84 34.86 11.30
CA GLU A 676 -2.91 34.55 12.74
C GLU A 676 -1.89 33.47 13.14
N ALA A 677 -1.38 32.73 12.16
CA ALA A 677 -0.28 31.77 12.27
C ALA A 677 0.40 31.61 10.91
N LEU A 678 1.62 31.08 10.89
CA LEU A 678 2.36 30.76 9.68
C LEU A 678 2.76 29.28 9.64
N CYS A 679 2.81 28.72 8.44
CA CYS A 679 3.52 27.48 8.16
C CYS A 679 4.76 27.82 7.33
N LEU A 680 5.95 27.51 7.84
CA LEU A 680 7.20 27.63 7.09
C LEU A 680 7.55 26.25 6.52
N SER A 681 7.39 26.10 5.22
CA SER A 681 7.66 24.86 4.48
C SER A 681 9.10 24.84 3.96
N LEU A 682 9.87 23.86 4.42
CA LEU A 682 11.29 23.65 4.11
C LEU A 682 11.45 22.85 2.81
N VAL A 683 10.97 23.39 1.70
CA VAL A 683 11.00 22.72 0.38
C VAL A 683 12.44 22.60 -0.13
N SER A 684 13.31 23.54 0.24
CA SER A 684 14.70 23.57 -0.23
C SER A 684 15.53 22.35 0.18
N THR A 685 15.12 21.63 1.23
CA THR A 685 15.90 20.52 1.78
C THR A 685 15.62 19.20 1.08
N ASP A 686 14.63 19.12 0.18
CA ASP A 686 14.29 17.88 -0.54
C ASP A 686 15.55 17.31 -1.23
N PRO A 687 15.98 16.08 -0.90
CA PRO A 687 17.14 15.45 -1.53
C PRO A 687 16.99 15.27 -3.05
N ASN A 688 15.76 15.27 -3.58
CA ASN A 688 15.48 15.20 -5.02
C ASN A 688 15.31 16.58 -5.66
N GLY A 689 15.30 17.64 -4.86
CA GLY A 689 15.23 19.03 -5.30
C GLY A 689 16.59 19.72 -5.14
N MET A 690 16.60 20.87 -4.45
CA MET A 690 17.84 21.62 -4.22
C MET A 690 18.79 20.94 -3.21
N ASN A 691 18.27 20.04 -2.37
CA ASN A 691 19.02 19.35 -1.34
C ASN A 691 19.87 20.31 -0.46
N ARG A 692 19.30 21.47 -0.10
CA ARG A 692 19.95 22.44 0.80
C ARG A 692 20.33 21.74 2.11
N SER A 693 21.50 22.07 2.65
CA SER A 693 21.95 21.45 3.90
C SER A 693 21.01 21.79 5.06
N ALA A 694 20.94 20.90 6.06
CA ALA A 694 20.11 21.12 7.25
C ALA A 694 20.53 22.41 7.98
N ALA A 695 21.83 22.67 8.09
CA ALA A 695 22.38 23.86 8.74
C ALA A 695 21.98 25.16 8.04
N GLU A 696 22.00 25.20 6.70
CA GLU A 696 21.58 26.39 5.95
C GLU A 696 20.07 26.63 6.06
N ALA A 697 19.26 25.59 5.88
CA ALA A 697 17.82 25.68 6.04
C ALA A 697 17.43 26.09 7.47
N ALA A 698 18.16 25.58 8.47
CA ALA A 698 17.91 25.91 9.86
C ALA A 698 18.21 27.37 10.19
N LYS A 699 19.25 27.98 9.59
CA LYS A 699 19.52 29.42 9.73
C LYS A 699 18.38 30.27 9.17
N VAL A 700 17.89 29.92 7.98
CA VAL A 700 16.74 30.62 7.35
C VAL A 700 15.49 30.50 8.23
N ALA A 701 15.19 29.29 8.71
CA ALA A 701 14.05 29.08 9.60
C ALA A 701 14.19 29.82 10.93
N ALA A 702 15.38 29.78 11.55
CA ALA A 702 15.65 30.49 12.79
C ALA A 702 15.52 32.01 12.62
N GLU A 703 15.91 32.58 11.48
CA GLU A 703 15.70 34.00 11.18
C GLU A 703 14.20 34.36 11.18
N VAL A 704 13.35 33.57 10.53
CA VAL A 704 11.89 33.76 10.53
C VAL A 704 11.31 33.60 11.94
N ILE A 705 11.63 32.49 12.61
CA ILE A 705 11.16 32.16 13.97
C ILE A 705 11.57 33.26 14.96
N ASN A 706 12.73 33.88 14.74
CA ASN A 706 13.22 34.89 15.66
C ASN A 706 12.54 36.24 15.55
N ASN A 707 11.95 36.53 14.40
CA ASN A 707 11.47 37.86 14.03
C ASN A 707 9.95 37.94 13.82
N ILE A 708 9.23 36.82 13.92
CA ILE A 708 7.79 36.74 13.74
C ILE A 708 7.13 36.29 15.05
N ASN A 709 6.07 37.00 15.45
CA ASN A 709 5.45 36.87 16.77
C ASN A 709 4.11 36.11 16.77
N VAL A 710 3.67 35.56 15.64
CA VAL A 710 2.51 34.65 15.57
C VAL A 710 2.98 33.20 15.70
N PRO A 711 2.11 32.22 16.06
CA PRO A 711 2.48 30.81 16.08
C PRO A 711 3.04 30.34 14.72
N ILE A 712 4.12 29.56 14.77
CA ILE A 712 4.80 29.04 13.57
C ILE A 712 4.80 27.51 13.60
N ILE A 713 4.38 26.92 12.48
CA ILE A 713 4.48 25.50 12.17
C ILE A 713 5.66 25.32 11.21
N ILE A 714 6.67 24.57 11.61
CA ILE A 714 7.80 24.22 10.75
C ILE A 714 7.48 22.90 10.05
N TRP A 715 7.41 22.92 8.73
CA TRP A 715 7.01 21.78 7.93
C TRP A 715 8.18 21.32 7.05
N GLY A 716 8.64 20.08 7.25
CA GLY A 716 9.73 19.48 6.49
C GLY A 716 9.43 19.24 5.00
N CYS A 717 10.42 18.77 4.26
CA CYS A 717 10.30 18.44 2.83
C CYS A 717 9.48 17.15 2.58
N GLY A 718 9.30 16.31 3.60
CA GLY A 718 8.59 15.02 3.51
C GLY A 718 9.53 13.81 3.36
N ASN A 719 10.85 14.01 3.39
CA ASN A 719 11.84 12.94 3.51
C ASN A 719 12.20 12.75 4.99
N ALA A 720 11.94 11.57 5.56
CA ALA A 720 12.02 11.35 7.00
C ALA A 720 13.41 11.58 7.61
N ASP A 721 14.47 11.13 6.93
CA ASP A 721 15.85 11.30 7.41
C ASP A 721 16.25 12.77 7.36
N LYS A 722 15.94 13.42 6.23
CA LYS A 722 16.27 14.83 6.03
C LYS A 722 15.48 15.77 6.94
N ASP A 723 14.20 15.47 7.16
CA ASP A 723 13.34 16.18 8.08
C ASP A 723 13.83 15.99 9.53
N THR A 724 14.29 14.79 9.89
CA THR A 724 14.86 14.54 11.23
C THR A 724 16.10 15.38 11.47
N GLU A 725 17.03 15.40 10.51
CA GLU A 725 18.24 16.21 10.57
C GLU A 725 17.90 17.70 10.69
N THR A 726 17.09 18.20 9.76
CA THR A 726 16.80 19.63 9.63
C THR A 726 15.98 20.18 10.79
N LEU A 727 14.93 19.48 11.21
CA LEU A 727 14.07 19.96 12.31
C LEU A 727 14.82 19.97 13.64
N ARG A 728 15.70 19.00 13.91
CA ARG A 728 16.54 19.01 15.11
C ARG A 728 17.51 20.19 15.09
N GLU A 729 18.14 20.46 13.96
CA GLU A 729 19.04 21.60 13.82
C GLU A 729 18.31 22.94 14.06
N ILE A 730 17.08 23.08 13.55
CA ILE A 730 16.22 24.23 13.85
C ILE A 730 16.00 24.36 15.35
N THR A 731 15.62 23.28 16.03
CA THR A 731 15.38 23.32 17.49
C THR A 731 16.61 23.77 18.28
N SER A 732 17.81 23.36 17.84
CA SER A 732 19.08 23.79 18.44
C SER A 732 19.33 25.30 18.31
N LEU A 733 18.95 25.90 17.18
CA LEU A 733 19.12 27.34 16.93
C LEU A 733 18.02 28.20 17.56
N THR A 734 16.81 27.66 17.74
CA THR A 734 15.66 28.42 18.23
C THR A 734 15.44 28.31 19.73
N GLY A 735 16.07 27.33 20.39
CA GLY A 735 16.02 27.16 21.84
C GLY A 735 14.60 27.01 22.37
N ASP A 736 14.21 27.81 23.36
CA ASP A 736 12.91 27.67 24.04
C ASP A 736 11.71 28.26 23.25
N LYS A 737 11.90 28.77 22.03
CA LYS A 737 10.79 29.29 21.21
C LYS A 737 9.86 28.17 20.78
N LYS A 738 8.62 28.20 21.26
CA LYS A 738 7.61 27.17 20.98
C LYS A 738 7.11 27.23 19.53
N VAL A 739 7.71 26.42 18.68
CA VAL A 739 7.23 26.12 17.32
C VAL A 739 6.51 24.78 17.30
N CYS A 740 5.67 24.56 16.27
CA CYS A 740 5.09 23.25 16.00
C CYS A 740 5.95 22.47 14.99
N LEU A 741 6.35 21.24 15.34
CA LEU A 741 7.15 20.38 14.45
C LEU A 741 6.28 19.50 13.56
N ALA A 742 6.53 19.53 12.25
CA ALA A 742 5.82 18.73 11.27
C ALA A 742 6.71 18.35 10.06
N PRO A 743 6.42 17.25 9.34
CA PRO A 743 5.57 16.14 9.74
C PRO A 743 6.37 15.07 10.53
N LEU A 744 5.74 14.46 11.53
CA LEU A 744 6.22 13.23 12.15
C LEU A 744 5.50 12.04 11.51
N SER A 745 6.23 10.98 11.19
CA SER A 745 5.74 9.74 10.61
C SER A 745 6.25 8.54 11.43
N ASP A 746 5.79 7.34 11.10
CA ASP A 746 6.26 6.09 11.72
C ASP A 746 7.78 5.89 11.65
N SER A 747 8.45 6.50 10.68
CA SER A 747 9.90 6.38 10.49
C SER A 747 10.74 7.32 11.37
N ASN A 748 10.21 8.48 11.77
CA ASN A 748 10.97 9.51 12.50
C ASN A 748 10.33 9.94 13.83
N TYR A 749 9.19 9.37 14.22
CA TYR A 749 8.47 9.76 15.44
C TYR A 749 9.30 9.62 16.72
N ARG A 750 10.24 8.67 16.79
CA ARG A 750 11.09 8.48 17.98
C ARG A 750 12.02 9.68 18.17
N SER A 751 12.76 10.03 17.13
CA SER A 751 13.75 11.10 17.16
C SER A 751 13.09 12.47 17.35
N LEU A 752 12.08 12.76 16.54
CA LEU A 752 11.37 14.04 16.59
C LEU A 752 10.43 14.14 17.80
N GLY A 753 9.80 13.04 18.22
CA GLY A 753 8.98 12.99 19.43
C GLY A 753 9.80 13.24 20.70
N ALA A 754 10.99 12.63 20.81
CA ALA A 754 11.90 12.90 21.92
C ALA A 754 12.40 14.36 21.92
N THR A 755 12.71 14.90 20.74
CA THR A 755 13.09 16.32 20.58
C THR A 755 11.94 17.24 21.04
N ALA A 756 10.72 16.98 20.57
CA ALA A 756 9.55 17.75 20.96
C ALA A 756 9.24 17.64 22.45
N MET A 757 9.46 16.48 23.08
CA MET A 757 9.33 16.32 24.54
C MET A 757 10.35 17.14 25.31
N ALA A 758 11.60 17.18 24.86
CA ALA A 758 12.67 17.94 25.51
C ALA A 758 12.37 19.44 25.56
N PHE A 759 11.83 19.99 24.48
CA PHE A 759 11.50 21.42 24.36
C PHE A 759 10.00 21.74 24.59
N GLN A 760 9.19 20.73 24.93
CA GLN A 760 7.73 20.84 25.10
C GLN A 760 7.02 21.49 23.89
N TYR A 761 7.42 21.08 22.69
CA TYR A 761 6.84 21.56 21.44
C TYR A 761 5.57 20.79 21.06
N PRO A 762 4.54 21.47 20.51
CA PRO A 762 3.48 20.79 19.79
C PRO A 762 4.02 20.13 18.51
N MET A 763 3.35 19.07 18.04
CA MET A 763 3.79 18.31 16.88
C MET A 763 2.63 17.81 16.03
N VAL A 764 2.92 17.51 14.76
CA VAL A 764 1.96 16.96 13.80
C VAL A 764 2.33 15.51 13.46
N ALA A 765 1.49 14.58 13.89
CA ALA A 765 1.55 13.18 13.53
C ALA A 765 0.86 12.96 12.17
N ALA A 766 1.66 12.82 11.11
CA ALA A 766 1.20 12.60 9.76
C ALA A 766 1.07 11.10 9.44
N SER A 767 -0.11 10.70 8.98
CA SER A 767 -0.39 9.34 8.53
C SER A 767 -1.08 9.37 7.16
N PRO A 768 -0.88 8.35 6.31
CA PRO A 768 -1.72 8.17 5.13
C PRO A 768 -3.21 8.07 5.52
N ILE A 769 -4.12 8.35 4.59
CA ILE A 769 -5.58 8.41 4.74
C ILE A 769 -6.18 7.07 5.29
N ASP A 770 -5.94 6.76 6.56
CA ASP A 770 -6.36 5.54 7.27
C ASP A 770 -6.47 5.82 8.79
N VAL A 771 -7.66 5.57 9.34
CA VAL A 771 -7.99 5.79 10.76
C VAL A 771 -7.07 5.00 11.70
N ASN A 772 -6.70 3.77 11.33
CA ASN A 772 -5.88 2.91 12.19
C ASN A 772 -4.43 3.37 12.21
N LEU A 773 -3.91 3.88 11.08
CA LEU A 773 -2.54 4.40 11.03
C LEU A 773 -2.42 5.70 11.84
N ALA A 774 -3.41 6.60 11.73
CA ALA A 774 -3.49 7.78 12.59
C ALA A 774 -3.51 7.39 14.07
N LYS A 775 -4.36 6.42 14.44
CA LYS A 775 -4.43 5.88 15.80
C LYS A 775 -3.11 5.25 16.26
N GLN A 776 -2.49 4.44 15.41
CA GLN A 776 -1.25 3.74 15.71
C GLN A 776 -0.11 4.73 15.97
N LEU A 777 0.03 5.76 15.14
CA LEU A 777 1.07 6.76 15.34
C LEU A 777 0.88 7.53 16.66
N ASN A 778 -0.35 7.86 17.03
CA ASN A 778 -0.65 8.49 18.32
C ASN A 778 -0.34 7.54 19.50
N ILE A 779 -0.61 6.23 19.37
CA ILE A 779 -0.22 5.23 20.36
C ILE A 779 1.31 5.17 20.49
N LEU A 780 2.04 5.21 19.39
CA LEU A 780 3.51 5.17 19.39
C LEU A 780 4.12 6.40 20.06
N LEU A 781 3.56 7.59 19.81
CA LEU A 781 3.97 8.83 20.48
C LEU A 781 3.64 8.80 21.98
N GLU A 782 2.45 8.35 22.36
CA GLU A 782 2.09 8.24 23.79
C GLU A 782 2.96 7.21 24.53
N ASN A 783 3.27 6.08 23.89
CA ASN A 783 4.19 5.07 24.45
C ASN A 783 5.62 5.60 24.62
N LEU A 784 6.04 6.57 23.79
CA LEU A 784 7.31 7.29 23.96
C LEU A 784 7.27 8.27 25.15
N GLY A 785 6.08 8.58 25.68
CA GLY A 785 5.85 9.54 26.76
C GLY A 785 5.37 10.90 26.29
N VAL A 786 5.03 11.06 25.00
CA VAL A 786 4.47 12.30 24.46
C VAL A 786 3.05 12.50 24.99
N SER A 787 2.74 13.69 25.49
CA SER A 787 1.37 14.05 25.85
C SER A 787 0.53 14.24 24.60
N LEU A 788 -0.61 13.54 24.48
CA LEU A 788 -1.52 13.76 23.36
C LEU A 788 -2.12 15.18 23.31
N ASN A 789 -2.04 15.97 24.39
CA ASN A 789 -2.43 17.39 24.35
C ASN A 789 -1.47 18.24 23.49
N SER A 790 -0.24 17.76 23.21
CA SER A 790 0.70 18.44 22.32
C SER A 790 0.72 17.83 20.90
N VAL A 791 -0.19 16.92 20.58
CA VAL A 791 -0.23 16.26 19.27
C VAL A 791 -1.42 16.77 18.48
N MET A 792 -1.19 17.10 17.21
CA MET A 792 -2.23 17.21 16.19
C MET A 792 -1.99 16.11 15.16
N MET A 793 -3.03 15.69 14.43
CA MET A 793 -2.90 14.69 13.37
C MET A 793 -3.06 15.30 11.99
N ASP A 794 -2.26 14.85 11.03
CA ASP A 794 -2.44 15.12 9.60
C ASP A 794 -2.80 13.81 8.88
N PRO A 795 -4.07 13.60 8.47
CA PRO A 795 -4.50 12.41 7.76
C PRO A 795 -4.13 12.43 6.26
N SER A 796 -3.26 13.34 5.82
CA SER A 796 -2.85 13.57 4.42
C SER A 796 -4.02 14.03 3.54
N VAL A 797 -4.11 15.34 3.29
CA VAL A 797 -5.23 15.92 2.55
C VAL A 797 -5.14 15.68 1.04
N GLY A 798 -6.27 15.32 0.42
CA GLY A 798 -6.48 15.41 -1.03
C GLY A 798 -7.16 16.74 -1.41
N ALA A 799 -6.71 17.38 -2.49
CA ALA A 799 -7.35 18.58 -3.03
C ALA A 799 -8.70 18.25 -3.71
N LEU A 800 -9.57 19.24 -3.89
CA LEU A 800 -10.82 19.08 -4.63
C LEU A 800 -10.59 18.45 -6.01
N GLY A 801 -11.22 17.29 -6.28
CA GLY A 801 -11.06 16.53 -7.51
C GLY A 801 -9.87 15.55 -7.52
N TYR A 802 -9.07 15.54 -6.45
CA TYR A 802 -7.85 14.72 -6.29
C TYR A 802 -7.88 13.95 -4.96
N GLY A 803 -8.97 13.20 -4.73
CA GLY A 803 -9.10 12.30 -3.59
C GLY A 803 -9.59 12.94 -2.29
N ILE A 804 -10.16 14.16 -2.35
CA ILE A 804 -10.73 14.87 -1.20
C ILE A 804 -11.79 14.05 -0.45
N GLU A 805 -12.57 13.24 -1.17
CA GLU A 805 -13.63 12.39 -0.61
C GLU A 805 -13.08 11.30 0.33
N TYR A 806 -11.87 10.81 0.06
CA TYR A 806 -11.20 9.84 0.94
C TYR A 806 -10.77 10.52 2.24
N THR A 807 -10.11 11.68 2.14
CA THR A 807 -9.71 12.48 3.30
C THR A 807 -10.92 12.87 4.14
N TYR A 808 -11.97 13.41 3.52
CA TYR A 808 -13.22 13.82 4.18
C TYR A 808 -13.83 12.65 4.97
N SER A 809 -14.00 11.48 4.32
CA SER A 809 -14.59 10.31 4.97
C SER A 809 -13.74 9.77 6.12
N VAL A 810 -12.40 9.81 6.00
CA VAL A 810 -11.50 9.37 7.07
C VAL A 810 -11.52 10.34 8.25
N MET A 811 -11.51 11.66 8.00
CA MET A 811 -11.63 12.67 9.04
C MET A 811 -12.95 12.56 9.80
N GLU A 812 -14.08 12.39 9.10
CA GLU A 812 -15.37 12.15 9.78
C GLU A 812 -15.36 10.88 10.63
N ARG A 813 -14.76 9.79 10.14
CA ARG A 813 -14.63 8.54 10.91
C ARG A 813 -13.76 8.70 12.15
N ILE A 814 -12.65 9.44 12.03
CA ILE A 814 -11.80 9.81 13.17
C ILE A 814 -12.60 10.61 14.18
N ARG A 815 -13.30 11.66 13.74
CA ARG A 815 -14.10 12.54 14.60
C ARG A 815 -15.23 11.78 15.30
N LEU A 816 -15.95 10.91 14.58
CA LEU A 816 -16.99 10.07 15.15
C LEU A 816 -16.44 9.09 16.18
N ALA A 817 -15.32 8.42 15.90
CA ALA A 817 -14.69 7.52 16.87
C ALA A 817 -14.24 8.28 18.13
N ALA A 818 -13.63 9.46 17.95
CA ALA A 818 -13.18 10.31 19.05
C ALA A 818 -14.34 10.75 19.97
N LEU A 819 -15.48 11.16 19.38
CA LEU A 819 -16.60 11.75 20.13
C LEU A 819 -17.66 10.74 20.61
N THR A 820 -17.97 9.70 19.83
CA THR A 820 -19.06 8.76 20.14
C THR A 820 -18.57 7.49 20.82
N GLN A 821 -17.35 7.05 20.49
CA GLN A 821 -16.74 5.83 21.04
C GLN A 821 -15.71 6.13 22.13
N GLN A 822 -15.47 7.43 22.41
CA GLN A 822 -14.48 7.90 23.38
C GLN A 822 -13.08 7.33 23.10
N ASP A 823 -12.71 7.20 21.81
CA ASP A 823 -11.38 6.73 21.43
C ASP A 823 -10.33 7.81 21.70
N GLU A 824 -9.74 7.79 22.90
CA GLU A 824 -8.80 8.81 23.39
C GLU A 824 -7.61 9.04 22.45
N LYS A 825 -7.19 8.01 21.69
CA LYS A 825 -6.05 8.10 20.77
C LYS A 825 -6.39 8.85 19.49
N LEU A 826 -7.67 9.06 19.21
CA LEU A 826 -8.17 9.84 18.09
C LEU A 826 -8.75 11.20 18.53
N GLN A 827 -8.77 11.50 19.83
CA GLN A 827 -9.24 12.76 20.40
C GLN A 827 -8.21 13.91 20.28
N VAL A 828 -7.35 13.91 19.27
CA VAL A 828 -6.43 15.03 19.02
C VAL A 828 -6.96 15.93 17.89
N PRO A 829 -6.60 17.23 17.83
CA PRO A 829 -7.00 18.10 16.73
C PRO A 829 -6.43 17.62 15.39
N ILE A 830 -7.14 17.94 14.31
CA ILE A 830 -6.73 17.64 12.93
C ILE A 830 -6.19 18.91 12.27
N ILE A 831 -5.01 18.79 11.65
CA ILE A 831 -4.40 19.81 10.82
C ILE A 831 -4.40 19.36 9.35
N CYS A 832 -4.65 20.30 8.44
CA CYS A 832 -4.87 20.04 7.03
C CYS A 832 -3.96 20.93 6.18
N ASN A 833 -2.95 20.35 5.52
CA ASN A 833 -2.02 21.11 4.66
C ASN A 833 -2.54 21.26 3.22
N LEU A 834 -3.42 22.25 3.01
CA LEU A 834 -4.22 22.40 1.78
C LEU A 834 -3.44 23.04 0.65
N GLY A 835 -2.75 24.15 0.96
CA GLY A 835 -2.18 25.04 -0.06
C GLY A 835 -1.21 24.32 -1.01
N ARG A 836 -0.41 23.40 -0.48
CA ARG A 836 0.51 22.58 -1.28
C ARG A 836 -0.19 21.62 -2.23
N GLU A 837 -1.35 21.08 -1.87
CA GLU A 837 -2.06 20.10 -2.69
C GLU A 837 -2.96 20.80 -3.72
N VAL A 838 -3.66 21.86 -3.31
CA VAL A 838 -4.56 22.61 -4.19
C VAL A 838 -3.81 23.28 -5.33
N TRP A 839 -2.69 23.97 -5.05
CA TRP A 839 -1.98 24.74 -6.06
C TRP A 839 -1.02 23.89 -6.94
N LYS A 840 -0.93 22.57 -6.67
CA LYS A 840 -0.38 21.58 -7.60
C LYS A 840 -1.41 21.10 -8.62
N ALA A 841 -2.70 21.22 -8.33
CA ALA A 841 -3.76 20.74 -9.21
C ALA A 841 -3.70 21.45 -10.58
N LYS A 842 -3.94 20.67 -11.64
CA LYS A 842 -3.87 21.16 -13.02
C LYS A 842 -4.82 22.34 -13.25
N GLU A 843 -6.00 22.29 -12.64
CA GLU A 843 -7.04 23.30 -12.75
C GLU A 843 -6.60 24.66 -12.19
N CYS A 844 -5.68 24.71 -11.23
CA CYS A 844 -5.16 26.00 -10.76
C CYS A 844 -4.17 26.62 -11.75
N ARG A 845 -3.58 25.82 -12.65
CA ARG A 845 -2.50 26.21 -13.58
C ARG A 845 -2.97 26.44 -15.02
N LEU A 846 -4.09 25.83 -15.43
CA LEU A 846 -4.64 26.01 -16.78
C LEU A 846 -5.07 27.47 -17.01
N PRO A 847 -4.87 28.03 -18.22
CA PRO A 847 -5.28 29.40 -18.53
C PRO A 847 -6.80 29.58 -18.46
N SER A 848 -7.26 30.82 -18.38
CA SER A 848 -8.68 31.14 -18.47
C SER A 848 -9.25 30.72 -19.83
N ASP A 849 -10.40 30.06 -19.83
CA ASP A 849 -11.10 29.68 -21.05
C ASP A 849 -12.64 29.71 -20.87
N ALA A 850 -13.37 29.51 -21.96
CA ALA A 850 -14.84 29.59 -21.95
C ALA A 850 -15.53 28.44 -21.15
N VAL A 851 -14.84 27.33 -20.93
CA VAL A 851 -15.36 26.12 -20.27
C VAL A 851 -15.07 26.16 -18.77
N LEU A 852 -13.82 26.44 -18.39
CA LEU A 852 -13.32 26.42 -17.02
C LEU A 852 -13.42 27.79 -16.34
N GLY A 853 -13.68 28.85 -17.12
CA GLY A 853 -13.81 30.21 -16.63
C GLY A 853 -12.46 30.86 -16.28
N ASP A 854 -12.53 31.90 -15.47
CA ASP A 854 -11.34 32.64 -15.02
C ASP A 854 -10.42 31.78 -14.13
N GLN A 855 -9.13 31.75 -14.46
CA GLN A 855 -8.12 30.95 -13.77
C GLN A 855 -7.98 31.33 -12.29
N GLU A 856 -7.88 32.62 -11.97
CA GLU A 856 -7.69 33.05 -10.58
C GLU A 856 -8.92 32.73 -9.75
N ARG A 857 -10.12 33.08 -10.24
CA ARG A 857 -11.38 32.73 -9.56
C ARG A 857 -11.46 31.23 -9.31
N ARG A 858 -11.09 30.40 -10.28
CA ARG A 858 -11.11 28.94 -10.13
C ARG A 858 -10.12 28.46 -9.06
N GLY A 859 -8.87 28.93 -9.08
CA GLY A 859 -7.88 28.58 -8.05
C GLY A 859 -8.31 29.00 -6.64
N VAL A 860 -8.82 30.23 -6.50
CA VAL A 860 -9.39 30.76 -5.24
C VAL A 860 -10.53 29.88 -4.74
N MET A 861 -11.47 29.52 -5.62
CA MET A 861 -12.61 28.68 -5.24
C MET A 861 -12.18 27.25 -4.92
N MET A 862 -11.23 26.67 -5.64
CA MET A 862 -10.72 25.33 -5.33
C MET A 862 -10.10 25.28 -3.93
N GLU A 863 -9.31 26.28 -3.56
CA GLU A 863 -8.70 26.34 -2.23
C GLU A 863 -9.75 26.57 -1.12
N ALA A 864 -10.69 27.51 -1.33
CA ALA A 864 -11.76 27.78 -0.38
C ALA A 864 -12.75 26.60 -0.22
N ILE A 865 -13.09 25.90 -1.30
CA ILE A 865 -13.96 24.71 -1.24
C ILE A 865 -13.23 23.56 -0.54
N THR A 866 -11.96 23.33 -0.86
CA THR A 866 -11.16 22.28 -0.18
C THR A 866 -11.10 22.56 1.33
N ALA A 867 -10.83 23.83 1.71
CA ALA A 867 -10.87 24.27 3.11
C ALA A 867 -12.23 24.04 3.76
N THR A 868 -13.31 24.36 3.07
CA THR A 868 -14.69 24.16 3.55
C THR A 868 -14.97 22.68 3.83
N CYS A 869 -14.59 21.78 2.92
CA CYS A 869 -14.73 20.34 3.12
C CYS A 869 -13.95 19.87 4.35
N MET A 870 -12.68 20.28 4.50
CA MET A 870 -11.87 19.87 5.65
C MET A 870 -12.44 20.41 6.97
N LEU A 871 -12.92 21.65 7.02
CA LEU A 871 -13.62 22.22 8.17
C LEU A 871 -14.83 21.39 8.59
N LEU A 872 -15.71 21.05 7.63
CA LEU A 872 -16.93 20.29 7.90
C LEU A 872 -16.64 18.84 8.34
N SER A 873 -15.51 18.27 7.95
CA SER A 873 -15.05 16.96 8.43
C SER A 873 -14.23 17.01 9.73
N GLY A 874 -13.96 18.21 10.28
CA GLY A 874 -13.29 18.39 11.56
C GLY A 874 -11.81 18.78 11.48
N GLY A 875 -11.44 19.63 10.52
CA GLY A 875 -10.11 20.26 10.47
C GLY A 875 -10.06 21.50 11.36
N GLU A 876 -9.27 21.46 12.42
CA GLU A 876 -9.09 22.58 13.36
C GLU A 876 -7.99 23.56 12.92
N VAL A 877 -7.01 23.10 12.14
CA VAL A 877 -5.95 23.96 11.59
C VAL A 877 -5.86 23.76 10.07
N LEU A 878 -5.97 24.84 9.31
CA LEU A 878 -5.87 24.81 7.85
C LEU A 878 -4.62 25.58 7.41
N ILE A 879 -3.78 24.96 6.58
CA ILE A 879 -2.63 25.65 5.96
C ILE A 879 -3.02 26.03 4.53
N MET A 880 -3.05 27.32 4.24
CA MET A 880 -3.55 27.91 2.99
C MET A 880 -2.55 28.91 2.42
N ARG A 881 -2.68 29.24 1.13
CA ARG A 881 -1.80 30.15 0.39
C ARG A 881 -2.49 31.42 -0.07
N HIS A 882 -3.64 31.33 -0.74
CA HIS A 882 -4.19 32.51 -1.43
C HIS A 882 -4.96 33.44 -0.48
N PRO A 883 -4.60 34.74 -0.36
CA PRO A 883 -5.24 35.67 0.59
C PRO A 883 -6.76 35.77 0.45
N LYS A 884 -7.27 35.81 -0.80
CA LYS A 884 -8.71 35.82 -1.07
C LYS A 884 -9.42 34.51 -0.66
N ALA A 885 -8.80 33.35 -0.87
CA ALA A 885 -9.38 32.07 -0.45
C ALA A 885 -9.45 32.01 1.09
N ILE A 886 -8.41 32.49 1.76
CA ILE A 886 -8.39 32.62 3.23
C ILE A 886 -9.53 33.52 3.72
N ASN A 887 -9.74 34.70 3.11
CA ASN A 887 -10.84 35.59 3.50
C ASN A 887 -12.23 34.97 3.27
N LEU A 888 -12.41 34.19 2.19
CA LEU A 888 -13.63 33.41 1.97
C LEU A 888 -13.85 32.39 3.09
N THR A 889 -12.81 31.63 3.44
CA THR A 889 -12.87 30.64 4.51
C THR A 889 -13.12 31.30 5.88
N LYS A 890 -12.45 32.41 6.20
CA LYS A 890 -12.68 33.18 7.44
C LYS A 890 -14.12 33.68 7.52
N SER A 891 -14.67 34.19 6.42
CA SER A 891 -16.07 34.60 6.36
C SER A 891 -17.02 33.45 6.66
N LEU A 892 -16.78 32.27 6.06
CA LEU A 892 -17.59 31.09 6.33
C LEU A 892 -17.51 30.65 7.80
N ILE A 893 -16.31 30.54 8.36
CA ILE A 893 -16.11 30.15 9.76
C ILE A 893 -16.85 31.11 10.70
N ASN A 894 -16.71 32.43 10.49
CA ASN A 894 -17.40 33.42 11.31
C ASN A 894 -18.93 33.27 11.24
N SER A 895 -19.47 32.97 10.05
CA SER A 895 -20.91 32.78 9.87
C SER A 895 -21.43 31.45 10.42
N LEU A 896 -20.61 30.40 10.50
CA LEU A 896 -21.00 29.13 11.12
C LEU A 896 -20.95 29.15 12.65
N ILE A 897 -20.20 30.10 13.23
CA ILE A 897 -20.07 30.26 14.69
C ILE A 897 -21.03 31.33 15.24
N SER A 898 -21.41 32.32 14.42
CA SER A 898 -22.39 33.37 14.78
C SER A 898 -23.81 32.83 14.87
#